data_AF-A0A4R4UBV1-F1
#
_entry.id   AF-A0A4R4UBV1-F1
#
_cell.length_a   1.000
_cell.length_b   1.000
_cell.length_c   1.000
_cell.angle_alpha   90.00
_cell.angle_beta   90.00
_cell.angle_gamma   90.00
#
_symmetry.space_group_name_H-M   'P 1'
#
loop_
_entity.id
_entity.type
_entity.pdbx_description
1 polymer ?
#
loop_
_entity_poly.entity_id
_entity_poly.type
_entity_poly.pdbx_seq_one_letter_code
_entity_poly.pdbx_strand_id
1 'polypeptide(L)'
;LPAHPDHLFTWLDVNQYFADLARDGGWPHWLHEVDAYWDSARFVVDSTVSTDEVWIWLRDALGPLTVEPDRGVLLLDDTGPDGPQRPLAIEIEAAGEVPPAERRPRWNDRRVVSDLAGALPAPRPALPHDVSIVAFHSFKGGVGRTLHCVATARRLAELGRKVLLVDADLEAPGITWMVADSTRIDFAYEDFLALVHGATDATYVEAISLGRKFLANQELDGVVVMPARRDHLRVAPPRIEPVDLLTTDRDPYVLTEALAKLGHAVGADTVLVDLRAGSSELSAPLLLDPRVLRVFVTTISDQSVRGTRQILRELSRRAPSQQPGDPDCALLLTQFHAVDHGDRLADVVAELRDGALEMSGRAGDLHDDLPAADAAIPLMTSRFEPGLLNLPASWDEVVELIARLRLADVVTTLVEALPVVATNAHARVEVELASVEEVRNHLARVADAMIYAEGSAESEFLTTDALRNLAEAHRTELPVEIVIGGKGAGKTFTFMQLCQRPDWASFVQAAGVPNASLTVPTVPVLASTNLLPAPATMIDERRSAAARSLSGREPVNRGAIRDMIDEAKVQELTQVGWRRVWLACFARSIGLDADPATAEEILTAFARDHSAVFVLDGLEDLFPSFADKSREQDALQALLVGCPEWLRTLRGRPLGLVAFVRRDLALAAIRQNPGQFEKRYEKYALRWNTEEALRLAAWVCHRGRSLPEVSGEDVRTATESRLSHLMSAIWGEKMGSAKSKEARSEVWFFAALSDFRGQIQARDIVAFLAKAAEESVGADPRWSDRILAPTAMRNALPKCSEQKIDAIRLENPPVKKLLDRLRDLDVNQKKVPFRLESVGLSSEEARLLDTNGVVFREGDQYWIPEIFRHGLGFSVQGRPRVVAMAKVVRRRNDISG
;
A
#
# COMPACT_ATOMS: atom_id res chain seq x y z
N LEU A 1 45.19 -22.60 30.05
CA LEU A 1 44.54 -21.55 30.86
C LEU A 1 44.56 -20.29 30.01
N PRO A 2 43.44 -19.55 29.89
CA PRO A 2 43.46 -18.26 29.21
C PRO A 2 44.44 -17.31 29.92
N ALA A 3 44.81 -16.23 29.23
CA ALA A 3 45.53 -15.15 29.87
C ALA A 3 44.74 -14.62 31.07
N HIS A 4 45.43 -14.25 32.15
CA HIS A 4 44.81 -13.55 33.27
C HIS A 4 44.09 -12.29 32.77
N PRO A 5 42.96 -11.89 33.39
CA PRO A 5 42.29 -10.66 33.01
C PRO A 5 43.22 -9.46 33.26
N ASP A 6 43.34 -8.56 32.26
CA ASP A 6 44.14 -7.34 32.41
C ASP A 6 43.55 -6.42 33.49
N HIS A 7 42.22 -6.30 33.55
CA HIS A 7 41.47 -5.47 34.48
C HIS A 7 40.13 -6.12 34.85
N LEU A 8 39.76 -6.06 36.14
CA LEU A 8 38.42 -6.45 36.62
C LEU A 8 37.79 -5.28 37.37
N PHE A 9 37.06 -4.40 36.67
CA PHE A 9 36.48 -3.21 37.30
C PHE A 9 35.16 -3.49 38.01
N THR A 10 34.40 -4.47 37.54
CA THR A 10 33.02 -4.77 37.95
C THR A 10 32.70 -6.25 37.83
N TRP A 11 31.58 -6.65 38.40
CA TRP A 11 31.00 -7.99 38.23
C TRP A 11 30.71 -8.37 36.77
N LEU A 12 30.48 -7.38 35.88
CA LEU A 12 30.30 -7.65 34.45
C LEU A 12 31.59 -8.20 33.83
N ASP A 13 32.75 -7.69 34.25
CA ASP A 13 34.05 -8.16 33.77
C ASP A 13 34.31 -9.60 34.24
N VAL A 14 33.88 -9.93 35.47
CA VAL A 14 33.92 -11.31 35.99
C VAL A 14 33.05 -12.24 35.15
N ASN A 15 31.79 -11.87 34.90
CA ASN A 15 30.90 -12.67 34.04
C ASN A 15 31.44 -12.81 32.61
N GLN A 16 31.98 -11.74 32.03
CA GLN A 16 32.56 -11.75 30.70
C GLN A 16 33.78 -12.67 30.62
N TYR A 17 34.69 -12.59 31.59
CA TYR A 17 35.87 -13.47 31.66
C TYR A 17 35.47 -14.95 31.66
N PHE A 18 34.51 -15.33 32.51
CA PHE A 18 34.05 -16.71 32.57
C PHE A 18 33.26 -17.11 31.32
N ALA A 19 32.49 -16.20 30.71
CA ALA A 19 31.82 -16.48 29.45
C ALA A 19 32.82 -16.73 28.31
N ASP A 20 33.92 -15.99 28.25
CA ASP A 20 35.00 -16.19 27.27
C ASP A 20 35.78 -17.48 27.56
N LEU A 21 36.07 -17.77 28.83
CA LEU A 21 36.64 -19.06 29.26
C LEU A 21 35.77 -20.24 28.79
N ALA A 22 34.44 -20.12 28.93
CA ALA A 22 33.51 -21.13 28.45
C ALA A 22 33.57 -21.30 26.94
N ARG A 23 33.48 -20.19 26.19
CA ARG A 23 33.53 -20.18 24.71
C ARG A 23 34.81 -20.78 24.15
N ASP A 24 35.93 -20.58 24.84
CA ASP A 24 37.25 -21.09 24.45
C ASP A 24 37.51 -22.54 24.90
N GLY A 25 36.52 -23.21 25.52
CA GLY A 25 36.63 -24.59 25.97
C GLY A 25 37.51 -24.77 27.22
N GLY A 26 37.82 -23.69 27.93
CA GLY A 26 38.62 -23.70 29.17
C GLY A 26 37.81 -23.99 30.44
N TRP A 27 36.52 -24.34 30.30
CA TRP A 27 35.60 -24.55 31.41
C TRP A 27 35.88 -25.85 32.18
N PRO A 28 36.12 -25.81 33.50
CA PRO A 28 36.33 -27.02 34.29
C PRO A 28 35.07 -27.89 34.33
N HIS A 29 35.23 -29.21 34.23
CA HIS A 29 34.10 -30.16 34.26
C HIS A 29 33.30 -30.14 35.57
N TRP A 30 33.93 -29.73 36.67
CA TRP A 30 33.31 -29.64 38.00
C TRP A 30 32.61 -28.30 38.25
N LEU A 31 32.80 -27.29 37.40
CA LEU A 31 32.14 -26.00 37.54
C LEU A 31 30.84 -26.05 36.72
N HIS A 32 29.70 -25.88 37.37
CA HIS A 32 28.40 -25.93 36.69
C HIS A 32 27.96 -24.56 36.19
N GLU A 33 28.13 -23.51 36.99
CA GLU A 33 27.65 -22.16 36.66
C GLU A 33 28.45 -21.09 37.39
N VAL A 34 28.62 -19.94 36.74
CA VAL A 34 29.07 -18.70 37.35
C VAL A 34 28.00 -17.64 37.16
N ASP A 35 27.63 -16.95 38.23
CA ASP A 35 26.71 -15.81 38.19
C ASP A 35 27.24 -14.70 39.08
N ALA A 36 27.83 -13.67 38.46
CA ALA A 36 28.27 -12.47 39.15
C ALA A 36 27.18 -11.38 39.13
N TYR A 37 27.03 -10.72 40.27
CA TYR A 37 26.12 -9.61 40.52
C TYR A 37 26.89 -8.47 41.20
N TRP A 38 26.25 -7.32 41.43
CA TRP A 38 26.95 -6.11 41.90
C TRP A 38 27.59 -6.25 43.30
N ASP A 39 27.16 -7.22 44.10
CA ASP A 39 27.62 -7.47 45.48
C ASP A 39 28.35 -8.81 45.67
N SER A 40 28.13 -9.79 44.78
CA SER A 40 28.65 -11.15 44.92
C SER A 40 28.90 -11.85 43.59
N ALA A 41 29.72 -12.90 43.60
CA ALA A 41 29.90 -13.84 42.50
C ALA A 41 29.66 -15.26 43.01
N ARG A 42 28.62 -15.90 42.49
CA ARG A 42 28.21 -17.25 42.85
C ARG A 42 28.84 -18.27 41.89
N PHE A 43 29.46 -19.29 42.46
CA PHE A 43 30.06 -20.41 41.76
C PHE A 43 29.36 -21.68 42.19
N VAL A 44 28.65 -22.30 41.26
CA VAL A 44 27.98 -23.59 41.48
C VAL A 44 28.92 -24.69 41.04
N VAL A 45 29.33 -25.55 41.96
CA VAL A 45 30.35 -26.59 41.75
C VAL A 45 29.84 -27.97 42.11
N ASP A 46 30.46 -29.00 41.55
CA ASP A 46 30.19 -30.39 41.91
C ASP A 46 30.42 -30.62 43.41
N SER A 47 29.48 -31.29 44.06
CA SER A 47 29.53 -31.64 45.48
C SER A 47 30.78 -32.43 45.94
N THR A 48 31.50 -33.03 44.99
CA THR A 48 32.74 -33.78 45.24
C THR A 48 34.00 -32.92 45.29
N VAL A 49 33.93 -31.66 44.83
CA VAL A 49 35.07 -30.73 44.82
C VAL A 49 35.18 -29.97 46.13
N SER A 50 36.38 -29.92 46.69
CA SER A 50 36.64 -29.19 47.93
C SER A 50 36.72 -27.68 47.67
N THR A 51 36.32 -26.88 48.66
CA THR A 51 36.42 -25.42 48.60
C THR A 51 37.86 -24.95 48.33
N ASP A 52 38.86 -25.63 48.87
CA ASP A 52 40.28 -25.31 48.66
C ASP A 52 40.70 -25.48 47.20
N GLU A 53 40.21 -26.53 46.51
CA GLU A 53 40.47 -26.74 45.09
C GLU A 53 39.87 -25.63 44.22
N VAL A 54 38.66 -25.17 44.55
CA VAL A 54 38.02 -24.03 43.85
C VAL A 54 38.87 -22.77 44.01
N TRP A 55 39.35 -22.47 45.23
CA TRP A 55 40.18 -21.29 45.49
C TRP A 55 41.53 -21.33 44.79
N ILE A 56 42.18 -22.50 44.76
CA ILE A 56 43.43 -22.70 44.01
C ILE A 56 43.19 -22.42 42.52
N TRP A 57 42.13 -22.99 41.96
CA TRP A 57 41.81 -22.78 40.56
C TRP A 57 41.46 -21.32 40.23
N LEU A 58 40.67 -20.66 41.07
CA LEU A 58 40.35 -19.24 40.89
C LEU A 58 41.61 -18.38 40.90
N ARG A 59 42.56 -18.69 41.79
CA ARG A 59 43.84 -17.99 41.86
C ARG A 59 44.68 -18.19 40.59
N ASP A 60 44.66 -19.39 40.04
CA ASP A 60 45.35 -19.73 38.79
C ASP A 60 44.67 -19.12 37.57
N ALA A 61 43.34 -18.95 37.59
CA ALA A 61 42.58 -18.35 36.50
C ALA A 61 42.69 -16.82 36.51
N LEU A 62 42.37 -16.19 37.63
CA LEU A 62 42.22 -14.73 37.76
C LEU A 62 43.49 -14.02 38.22
N GLY A 63 44.42 -14.74 38.85
CA GLY A 63 45.69 -14.21 39.35
C GLY A 63 45.77 -14.13 40.89
N PRO A 64 46.99 -14.19 41.46
CA PRO A 64 47.21 -14.36 42.89
C PRO A 64 46.82 -13.16 43.77
N LEU A 65 46.79 -11.95 43.22
CA LEU A 65 46.40 -10.73 43.94
C LEU A 65 44.92 -10.39 43.80
N THR A 66 44.22 -11.08 42.89
CA THR A 66 42.79 -10.88 42.62
C THR A 66 41.92 -11.74 43.54
N VAL A 67 42.46 -12.83 44.09
CA VAL A 67 41.71 -13.82 44.85
C VAL A 67 42.23 -13.88 46.28
N GLU A 68 41.38 -13.53 47.26
CA GLU A 68 41.70 -13.59 48.70
C GLU A 68 40.81 -14.63 49.42
N PRO A 69 41.23 -15.91 49.49
CA PRO A 69 40.44 -16.99 50.10
C PRO A 69 40.11 -16.76 51.57
N ASP A 70 41.04 -16.20 52.36
CA ASP A 70 40.84 -15.94 53.79
C ASP A 70 39.70 -14.95 54.07
N ARG A 71 39.42 -14.07 53.10
CA ARG A 71 38.31 -13.10 53.14
C ARG A 71 37.10 -13.55 52.34
N GLY A 72 37.22 -14.59 51.52
CA GLY A 72 36.15 -15.08 50.65
C GLY A 72 35.76 -14.10 49.55
N VAL A 73 36.72 -13.38 48.96
CA VAL A 73 36.43 -12.29 47.99
C VAL A 73 37.32 -12.34 46.76
N LEU A 74 36.81 -11.81 45.66
CA LEU A 74 37.61 -11.27 44.56
C LEU A 74 37.91 -9.79 44.84
N LEU A 75 39.14 -9.36 44.68
CA LEU A 75 39.50 -7.95 44.69
C LEU A 75 39.39 -7.39 43.27
N LEU A 76 38.38 -6.54 43.05
CA LEU A 76 38.26 -5.77 41.82
C LEU A 76 39.28 -4.63 41.81
N ASP A 77 39.66 -4.20 40.61
CA ASP A 77 40.63 -3.12 40.40
C ASP A 77 40.23 -1.85 41.17
N ASP A 78 41.17 -1.35 41.96
CA ASP A 78 41.04 -0.15 42.77
C ASP A 78 41.90 1.02 42.25
N THR A 79 41.86 2.16 42.94
CA THR A 79 42.62 3.36 42.54
C THR A 79 44.08 3.34 43.00
N GLY A 80 44.58 2.20 43.49
CA GLY A 80 45.95 2.01 43.98
C GLY A 80 46.05 1.80 45.49
N PRO A 81 47.29 1.73 46.04
CA PRO A 81 47.59 1.22 47.37
C PRO A 81 46.92 1.94 48.55
N ASP A 82 46.62 3.23 48.38
CA ASP A 82 45.96 4.08 49.39
C ASP A 82 44.45 4.24 49.15
N GLY A 83 43.91 3.60 48.12
CA GLY A 83 42.50 3.64 47.75
C GLY A 83 41.63 2.67 48.54
N PRO A 84 40.30 2.87 48.56
CA PRO A 84 39.40 1.89 49.13
C PRO A 84 39.42 0.61 48.27
N GLN A 85 39.73 -0.52 48.91
CA GLN A 85 39.62 -1.83 48.26
C GLN A 85 38.17 -2.09 47.83
N ARG A 86 38.01 -2.84 46.74
CA ARG A 86 36.72 -3.15 46.13
C ARG A 86 36.47 -4.66 46.12
N PRO A 87 36.19 -5.28 47.28
CA PRO A 87 35.92 -6.70 47.36
C PRO A 87 34.55 -7.03 46.74
N LEU A 88 34.50 -8.11 45.97
CA LEU A 88 33.30 -8.78 45.51
C LEU A 88 33.22 -10.14 46.23
N ALA A 89 32.17 -10.39 47.01
CA ALA A 89 32.05 -11.62 47.78
C ALA A 89 31.96 -12.84 46.86
N ILE A 90 32.59 -13.96 47.23
CA ILE A 90 32.43 -15.23 46.51
C ILE A 90 31.53 -16.15 47.32
N GLU A 91 30.50 -16.66 46.65
CA GLU A 91 29.60 -17.67 47.20
C GLU A 91 29.85 -18.99 46.45
N ILE A 92 30.32 -20.02 47.15
CA ILE A 92 30.55 -21.35 46.55
C ILE A 92 29.42 -22.27 47.00
N GLU A 93 28.67 -22.79 46.03
CA GLU A 93 27.55 -23.70 46.27
C GLU A 93 27.84 -25.08 45.70
N ALA A 94 27.83 -26.08 46.58
CA ALA A 94 27.93 -27.48 46.19
C ALA A 94 26.57 -27.98 45.70
N ALA A 95 26.48 -28.34 44.42
CA ALA A 95 25.32 -28.96 43.80
C ALA A 95 25.65 -30.37 43.31
N GLY A 96 24.64 -31.24 43.25
CA GLY A 96 24.78 -32.61 42.72
C GLY A 96 24.76 -32.62 41.18
N GLU A 97 23.57 -32.66 40.58
CA GLU A 97 23.40 -32.39 39.14
C GLU A 97 22.67 -31.07 38.96
N VAL A 98 23.25 -30.16 38.18
CA VAL A 98 22.57 -28.95 37.71
C VAL A 98 21.98 -29.25 36.33
N PRO A 99 20.67 -29.04 36.10
CA PRO A 99 20.09 -29.24 34.78
C PRO A 99 20.76 -28.30 33.76
N PRO A 100 21.00 -28.77 32.53
CA PRO A 100 21.67 -27.98 31.49
C PRO A 100 20.94 -26.66 31.27
N ALA A 101 21.69 -25.60 30.99
CA ALA A 101 21.08 -24.29 30.77
C ALA A 101 20.30 -24.29 29.46
N GLU A 102 19.03 -23.92 29.54
CA GLU A 102 18.20 -23.79 28.35
C GLU A 102 18.59 -22.52 27.58
N ARG A 103 19.43 -22.69 26.56
CA ARG A 103 19.90 -21.59 25.70
C ARG A 103 18.84 -21.16 24.71
N ARG A 104 18.77 -19.86 24.44
CA ARG A 104 17.78 -19.20 23.58
C ARG A 104 18.49 -18.22 22.65
N PRO A 105 17.92 -17.91 21.46
CA PRO A 105 18.55 -17.05 20.47
C PRO A 105 18.53 -15.56 20.87
N ARG A 106 19.42 -15.19 21.80
CA ARG A 106 19.65 -13.82 22.32
C ARG A 106 21.13 -13.46 22.22
N TRP A 107 21.48 -12.19 22.11
CA TRP A 107 22.91 -11.82 22.17
C TRP A 107 23.49 -12.07 23.56
N ASN A 108 22.76 -11.66 24.59
CA ASN A 108 23.14 -11.86 25.98
C ASN A 108 22.56 -13.16 26.55
N ASP A 109 23.44 -14.09 26.93
CA ASP A 109 23.10 -15.28 27.70
C ASP A 109 22.86 -14.90 29.17
N ARG A 110 21.78 -15.43 29.77
CA ARG A 110 21.41 -15.12 31.17
C ARG A 110 22.26 -15.87 32.20
N ARG A 111 22.89 -16.98 31.80
CA ARG A 111 23.67 -17.88 32.66
C ARG A 111 25.04 -18.11 32.02
N VAL A 112 26.11 -18.02 32.80
CA VAL A 112 27.47 -18.35 32.33
C VAL A 112 27.75 -19.82 32.66
N VAL A 113 27.76 -20.66 31.64
CA VAL A 113 27.87 -22.13 31.75
C VAL A 113 28.77 -22.70 30.65
N SER A 114 29.20 -23.96 30.79
CA SER A 114 29.98 -24.66 29.75
C SER A 114 29.29 -24.74 28.39
N ASP A 115 27.96 -24.78 28.36
CA ASP A 115 27.17 -24.89 27.12
C ASP A 115 27.37 -23.71 26.16
N LEU A 116 27.97 -22.60 26.62
CA LEU A 116 28.35 -21.47 25.78
C LEU A 116 29.39 -21.83 24.71
N ALA A 117 30.16 -22.91 24.90
CA ALA A 117 31.11 -23.44 23.92
C ALA A 117 30.42 -24.00 22.66
N GLY A 118 29.17 -24.45 22.79
CA GLY A 118 28.41 -25.08 21.71
C GLY A 118 27.57 -24.09 20.90
N ALA A 119 27.04 -24.56 19.77
CA ALA A 119 25.98 -23.87 19.04
C ALA A 119 24.66 -23.88 19.84
N LEU A 120 23.72 -23.01 19.44
CA LEU A 120 22.36 -23.03 19.95
C LEU A 120 21.62 -24.32 19.56
N PRO A 121 20.57 -24.72 20.30
CA PRO A 121 19.79 -25.91 19.97
C PRO A 121 19.28 -25.87 18.53
N ALA A 122 19.53 -26.89 17.72
CA ALA A 122 19.12 -26.88 16.32
C ALA A 122 17.60 -26.74 16.17
N PRO A 123 17.11 -25.87 15.26
CA PRO A 123 15.68 -25.75 15.00
C PRO A 123 15.11 -26.96 14.27
N ARG A 124 13.78 -27.05 14.18
CA ARG A 124 13.11 -28.02 13.30
C ARG A 124 13.44 -27.72 11.84
N PRO A 125 13.71 -28.74 11.00
CA PRO A 125 14.40 -28.58 9.72
C PRO A 125 13.64 -27.80 8.63
N ALA A 126 12.32 -27.65 8.73
CA ALA A 126 11.54 -26.85 7.77
C ALA A 126 10.73 -25.79 8.50
N LEU A 127 10.75 -24.57 7.96
CA LEU A 127 9.80 -23.53 8.36
C LEU A 127 8.39 -23.95 7.92
N PRO A 128 7.35 -23.57 8.67
CA PRO A 128 5.97 -23.86 8.30
C PRO A 128 5.65 -23.40 6.88
N HIS A 129 4.98 -24.27 6.12
CA HIS A 129 4.40 -23.97 4.81
C HIS A 129 5.40 -23.53 3.73
N ASP A 130 6.68 -23.89 3.86
CA ASP A 130 7.76 -23.60 2.91
C ASP A 130 7.95 -22.09 2.63
N VAL A 131 7.55 -21.24 3.59
CA VAL A 131 7.72 -19.78 3.50
C VAL A 131 9.19 -19.43 3.76
N SER A 132 9.79 -18.67 2.84
CA SER A 132 11.16 -18.17 2.98
C SER A 132 11.18 -16.92 3.86
N ILE A 133 12.05 -16.87 4.88
CA ILE A 133 12.28 -15.67 5.69
C ILE A 133 13.66 -15.10 5.38
N VAL A 134 13.70 -13.82 5.02
CA VAL A 134 14.91 -13.09 4.66
C VAL A 134 15.07 -11.90 5.58
N ALA A 135 16.16 -11.86 6.34
CA ALA A 135 16.45 -10.79 7.29
C ALA A 135 17.58 -9.90 6.78
N PHE A 136 17.29 -8.62 6.57
CA PHE A 136 18.27 -7.60 6.23
C PHE A 136 18.84 -7.00 7.51
N HIS A 137 20.16 -7.08 7.68
CA HIS A 137 20.87 -6.56 8.85
C HIS A 137 22.07 -5.70 8.44
N SER A 138 22.43 -4.75 9.29
CA SER A 138 23.66 -3.99 9.17
C SER A 138 24.24 -3.69 10.54
N PHE A 139 25.58 -3.69 10.67
CA PHE A 139 26.22 -3.28 11.92
C PHE A 139 26.07 -1.76 12.15
N LYS A 140 26.28 -0.96 11.11
CA LYS A 140 26.11 0.50 11.13
C LYS A 140 24.76 0.91 10.53
N GLY A 141 24.20 2.01 11.04
CA GLY A 141 23.04 2.67 10.46
C GLY A 141 23.40 3.46 9.20
N GLY A 142 22.40 3.75 8.36
CA GLY A 142 22.56 4.62 7.18
C GLY A 142 23.30 3.98 6.01
N VAL A 143 23.45 2.65 5.96
CA VAL A 143 24.17 1.93 4.89
C VAL A 143 23.31 1.58 3.67
N GLY A 144 22.02 1.94 3.67
CA GLY A 144 21.07 1.64 2.59
C GLY A 144 20.29 0.33 2.76
N ARG A 145 20.33 -0.30 3.94
CA ARG A 145 19.63 -1.56 4.26
C ARG A 145 18.14 -1.55 3.87
N THR A 146 17.37 -0.60 4.39
CA THR A 146 15.93 -0.48 4.13
C THR A 146 15.60 -0.37 2.65
N LEU A 147 16.34 0.44 1.89
CA LEU A 147 16.08 0.63 0.45
C LEU A 147 16.30 -0.65 -0.36
N HIS A 148 17.33 -1.43 -0.04
CA HIS A 148 17.58 -2.69 -0.72
C HIS A 148 16.58 -3.78 -0.31
N CYS A 149 16.10 -3.75 0.94
CA CYS A 149 14.99 -4.58 1.38
C CYS A 149 13.71 -4.28 0.57
N VAL A 150 13.35 -2.99 0.43
CA VAL A 150 12.21 -2.55 -0.40
C VAL A 150 12.42 -2.90 -1.88
N ALA A 151 13.62 -2.70 -2.43
CA ALA A 151 13.94 -3.05 -3.82
C ALA A 151 13.79 -4.56 -4.08
N THR A 152 14.18 -5.39 -3.11
CA THR A 152 13.99 -6.85 -3.18
C THR A 152 12.51 -7.20 -3.16
N ALA A 153 11.70 -6.54 -2.32
CA ALA A 153 10.26 -6.74 -2.26
C ALA A 153 9.59 -6.41 -3.61
N ARG A 154 9.94 -5.26 -4.20
CA ARG A 154 9.43 -4.83 -5.52
C ARG A 154 9.82 -5.81 -6.62
N ARG A 155 11.09 -6.25 -6.65
CA ARG A 155 11.57 -7.19 -7.65
C ARG A 155 10.86 -8.54 -7.59
N LEU A 156 10.60 -9.05 -6.39
CA LEU A 156 9.83 -10.28 -6.20
C LEU A 156 8.37 -10.10 -6.67
N ALA A 157 7.74 -8.97 -6.34
CA ALA A 157 6.38 -8.66 -6.77
C ALA A 157 6.26 -8.52 -8.31
N GLU A 158 7.25 -7.92 -8.98
CA GLU A 158 7.34 -7.85 -10.45
C GLU A 158 7.40 -9.23 -11.11
N LEU A 159 7.99 -10.22 -10.43
CA LEU A 159 8.04 -11.61 -10.87
C LEU A 159 6.76 -12.40 -10.52
N GLY A 160 5.73 -11.72 -10.01
CA GLY A 160 4.45 -12.31 -9.63
C GLY A 160 4.47 -13.05 -8.29
N ARG A 161 5.53 -12.91 -7.48
CA ARG A 161 5.60 -13.50 -6.14
C ARG A 161 4.86 -12.65 -5.12
N LYS A 162 4.34 -13.28 -4.06
CA LYS A 162 3.67 -12.56 -2.98
C LYS A 162 4.61 -12.39 -1.80
N VAL A 163 4.80 -11.14 -1.38
CA VAL A 163 5.79 -10.76 -0.37
C VAL A 163 5.12 -10.09 0.82
N LEU A 164 5.51 -10.51 2.03
CA LEU A 164 5.26 -9.78 3.27
C LEU A 164 6.54 -9.01 3.66
N LEU A 165 6.50 -7.68 3.58
CA LEU A 165 7.60 -6.79 3.94
C LEU A 165 7.38 -6.24 5.36
N VAL A 166 8.28 -6.55 6.28
CA VAL A 166 8.21 -6.23 7.71
C VAL A 166 9.24 -5.17 8.08
N ASP A 167 8.79 -4.08 8.68
CA ASP A 167 9.65 -3.10 9.33
C ASP A 167 9.87 -3.51 10.80
N ALA A 168 11.00 -4.16 11.07
CA ALA A 168 11.33 -4.66 12.41
C ALA A 168 12.22 -3.70 13.21
N ASP A 169 12.51 -2.50 12.68
CA ASP A 169 13.20 -1.44 13.44
C ASP A 169 12.19 -0.64 14.27
N LEU A 170 11.82 -1.17 15.43
CA LEU A 170 10.87 -0.52 16.33
C LEU A 170 11.40 0.82 16.87
N GLU A 171 12.67 1.16 16.78
CA GLU A 171 13.22 2.39 17.37
C GLU A 171 13.44 3.50 16.34
N ALA A 172 13.86 3.15 15.13
CA ALA A 172 14.07 4.08 14.02
C ALA A 172 13.53 3.47 12.70
N PRO A 173 12.20 3.26 12.60
CA PRO A 173 11.61 2.58 11.46
C PRO A 173 11.82 3.37 10.17
N GLY A 174 12.06 2.68 9.06
CA GLY A 174 12.26 3.32 7.75
C GLY A 174 11.04 3.18 6.85
N ILE A 175 10.58 1.95 6.66
CA ILE A 175 9.46 1.58 5.78
C ILE A 175 8.15 2.20 6.31
N THR A 176 7.99 2.24 7.63
CA THR A 176 6.81 2.81 8.31
C THR A 176 6.55 4.26 7.88
N TRP A 177 7.59 5.09 7.73
CA TRP A 177 7.42 6.46 7.24
C TRP A 177 7.06 6.50 5.76
N MET A 178 7.68 5.64 4.95
CA MET A 178 7.40 5.57 3.50
C MET A 178 5.94 5.28 3.22
N VAL A 179 5.30 4.42 4.04
CA VAL A 179 3.91 3.99 3.79
C VAL A 179 2.86 4.76 4.59
N ALA A 180 3.27 5.63 5.51
CA ALA A 180 2.37 6.33 6.44
C ALA A 180 1.27 7.14 5.75
N ASP A 181 1.59 7.79 4.63
CA ASP A 181 0.63 8.55 3.82
C ASP A 181 -0.03 7.70 2.73
N SER A 182 0.60 6.57 2.34
CA SER A 182 0.16 5.72 1.23
C SER A 182 -0.89 4.69 1.65
N THR A 183 -0.85 4.17 2.86
CA THR A 183 -1.85 3.20 3.36
C THR A 183 -2.25 3.45 4.80
N ARG A 184 -3.44 2.96 5.18
CA ARG A 184 -3.89 2.96 6.57
C ARG A 184 -3.18 1.83 7.32
N ILE A 185 -2.53 2.16 8.43
CA ILE A 185 -1.83 1.18 9.26
C ILE A 185 -2.77 0.64 10.34
N ASP A 186 -3.42 -0.48 10.05
CA ASP A 186 -4.35 -1.17 10.95
C ASP A 186 -3.68 -2.27 11.78
N PHE A 187 -2.56 -2.81 11.31
CA PHE A 187 -1.77 -3.84 11.99
C PHE A 187 -0.28 -3.62 11.77
N ALA A 188 0.48 -3.67 12.87
CA ALA A 188 1.91 -3.40 12.87
C ALA A 188 2.71 -4.53 13.54
N TYR A 189 4.02 -4.52 13.34
CA TYR A 189 4.95 -5.48 13.94
C TYR A 189 4.88 -5.46 15.48
N GLU A 190 4.73 -4.29 16.10
CA GLU A 190 4.52 -4.19 17.55
C GLU A 190 3.24 -4.91 18.02
N ASP A 191 2.14 -4.81 17.26
CA ASP A 191 0.90 -5.54 17.58
C ASP A 191 1.10 -7.05 17.41
N PHE A 192 1.80 -7.46 16.36
CA PHE A 192 2.14 -8.86 16.11
C PHE A 192 2.97 -9.46 17.26
N LEU A 193 4.03 -8.79 17.69
CA LEU A 193 4.86 -9.23 18.82
C LEU A 193 4.05 -9.33 20.11
N ALA A 194 3.19 -8.36 20.39
CA ALA A 194 2.33 -8.37 21.57
C ALA A 194 1.31 -9.54 21.54
N LEU A 195 0.74 -9.85 20.37
CA LEU A 195 -0.19 -10.97 20.21
C LEU A 195 0.52 -12.32 20.28
N VAL A 196 1.73 -12.44 19.74
CA VAL A 196 2.56 -13.65 19.89
C VAL A 196 2.96 -13.83 21.36
N HIS A 197 3.35 -12.76 22.05
CA HIS A 197 3.58 -12.80 23.50
C HIS A 197 2.32 -13.23 24.26
N GLY A 198 1.14 -12.71 23.93
CA GLY A 198 -0.12 -13.06 24.59
C GLY A 198 -0.70 -14.45 24.24
N ALA A 199 -0.15 -15.15 23.25
CA ALA A 199 -0.69 -16.43 22.79
C ALA A 199 -0.54 -17.54 23.85
N THR A 200 -1.59 -18.34 24.02
CA THR A 200 -1.62 -19.47 24.97
C THR A 200 -1.27 -20.80 24.32
N ASP A 201 -1.20 -20.84 22.98
CA ASP A 201 -0.92 -22.03 22.20
C ASP A 201 0.08 -21.74 21.08
N ALA A 202 0.81 -22.78 20.64
CA ALA A 202 1.86 -22.66 19.64
C ALA A 202 1.36 -22.44 18.19
N THR A 203 0.04 -22.37 17.97
CA THR A 203 -0.54 -22.06 16.65
C THR A 203 -0.71 -20.56 16.43
N TYR A 204 -0.67 -19.75 17.50
CA TYR A 204 -0.77 -18.29 17.44
C TYR A 204 -2.02 -17.79 16.70
N VAL A 205 -3.12 -18.55 16.75
CA VAL A 205 -4.33 -18.34 15.91
C VAL A 205 -4.81 -16.90 15.95
N GLU A 206 -4.81 -16.25 17.11
CA GLU A 206 -5.23 -14.84 17.22
C GLU A 206 -4.28 -13.88 16.46
N ALA A 207 -2.97 -14.00 16.67
CA ALA A 207 -1.96 -13.20 15.97
C ALA A 207 -2.05 -13.39 14.45
N ILE A 208 -2.19 -14.64 13.99
CA ILE A 208 -2.27 -15.00 12.57
C ILE A 208 -3.58 -14.54 11.95
N SER A 209 -4.72 -14.72 12.62
CA SER A 209 -6.03 -14.35 12.09
C SER A 209 -6.23 -12.83 12.03
N LEU A 210 -5.81 -12.08 13.07
CA LEU A 210 -5.84 -10.63 13.06
C LEU A 210 -4.85 -10.06 12.03
N GLY A 211 -3.62 -10.59 12.01
CA GLY A 211 -2.62 -10.21 11.01
C GLY A 211 -3.12 -10.43 9.58
N ARG A 212 -3.62 -11.63 9.27
CA ARG A 212 -4.23 -11.93 7.96
C ARG A 212 -5.36 -10.97 7.61
N LYS A 213 -6.25 -10.68 8.56
CA LYS A 213 -7.39 -9.80 8.33
C LYS A 213 -6.97 -8.38 7.99
N PHE A 214 -6.08 -7.79 8.77
CA PHE A 214 -5.76 -6.36 8.66
C PHE A 214 -4.62 -6.06 7.68
N LEU A 215 -3.63 -6.94 7.56
CA LEU A 215 -2.56 -6.79 6.56
C LEU A 215 -3.09 -6.90 5.12
N ALA A 216 -4.23 -7.57 4.90
CA ALA A 216 -4.87 -7.63 3.59
C ALA A 216 -5.20 -6.24 2.99
N ASN A 217 -5.41 -5.22 3.84
CA ASN A 217 -5.67 -3.83 3.41
C ASN A 217 -4.39 -2.97 3.37
N GLN A 218 -3.21 -3.56 3.66
CA GLN A 218 -1.90 -2.91 3.67
C GLN A 218 -1.00 -3.40 2.52
N GLU A 219 -1.60 -3.74 1.38
CA GLU A 219 -0.88 -4.13 0.16
C GLU A 219 -0.63 -2.90 -0.72
N LEU A 220 0.62 -2.69 -1.14
CA LEU A 220 1.05 -1.62 -2.04
C LEU A 220 1.87 -2.24 -3.18
N ASP A 221 1.44 -2.00 -4.42
CA ASP A 221 2.08 -2.52 -5.64
C ASP A 221 2.40 -4.03 -5.62
N GLY A 222 1.51 -4.84 -5.04
CA GLY A 222 1.70 -6.29 -4.93
C GLY A 222 2.56 -6.75 -3.75
N VAL A 223 2.98 -5.83 -2.86
CA VAL A 223 3.73 -6.11 -1.63
C VAL A 223 2.84 -5.85 -0.42
N VAL A 224 2.65 -6.85 0.44
CA VAL A 224 1.95 -6.67 1.73
C VAL A 224 2.94 -6.07 2.72
N VAL A 225 2.64 -4.91 3.31
CA VAL A 225 3.55 -4.22 4.24
C VAL A 225 3.03 -4.32 5.67
N MET A 226 3.92 -4.72 6.60
CA MET A 226 3.71 -4.67 8.04
C MET A 226 4.66 -3.61 8.65
N PRO A 227 4.16 -2.38 8.87
CA PRO A 227 4.94 -1.32 9.51
C PRO A 227 5.33 -1.65 10.94
N ALA A 228 6.30 -0.94 11.50
CA ALA A 228 6.79 -1.16 12.85
C ALA A 228 5.72 -0.86 13.91
N ARG A 229 4.95 0.20 13.69
CA ARG A 229 3.93 0.73 14.62
C ARG A 229 2.75 1.36 13.89
N ARG A 230 1.55 1.32 14.49
CA ARG A 230 0.34 1.97 13.95
C ARG A 230 0.41 3.49 13.98
N ASP A 231 0.82 4.05 15.12
CA ASP A 231 1.05 5.49 15.28
C ASP A 231 2.53 5.80 15.02
N HIS A 232 2.84 6.21 13.79
CA HIS A 232 4.18 6.53 13.36
C HIS A 232 4.74 7.82 14.00
N LEU A 233 3.88 8.71 14.51
CA LEU A 233 4.30 9.95 15.18
C LEU A 233 4.69 9.73 16.64
N ARG A 234 4.26 8.62 17.24
CA ARG A 234 4.64 8.26 18.60
C ARG A 234 6.14 7.98 18.65
N VAL A 235 6.86 8.66 19.54
CA VAL A 235 8.26 8.35 19.88
C VAL A 235 8.27 7.64 21.23
N ALA A 236 8.56 6.35 21.23
CA ALA A 236 8.57 5.51 22.43
C ALA A 236 9.44 4.27 22.20
N PRO A 237 10.12 3.75 23.23
CA PRO A 237 10.86 2.50 23.14
C PRO A 237 9.91 1.32 22.87
N PRO A 238 10.43 0.17 22.39
CA PRO A 238 9.67 -1.06 22.25
C PRO A 238 8.94 -1.43 23.55
N ARG A 239 7.69 -1.88 23.44
CA ARG A 239 6.90 -2.36 24.60
C ARG A 239 7.12 -3.83 24.92
N ILE A 240 7.65 -4.59 23.97
CA ILE A 240 7.94 -6.02 24.08
C ILE A 240 9.44 -6.16 24.05
N GLU A 241 9.98 -6.83 25.06
CA GLU A 241 11.39 -7.20 25.14
C GLU A 241 11.59 -8.66 24.73
N PRO A 242 12.80 -9.05 24.31
CA PRO A 242 13.08 -10.43 23.91
C PRO A 242 12.83 -11.47 25.00
N VAL A 243 12.94 -11.07 26.28
CA VAL A 243 12.61 -11.94 27.42
C VAL A 243 11.12 -12.28 27.50
N ASP A 244 10.24 -11.42 26.97
CA ASP A 244 8.80 -11.67 26.92
C ASP A 244 8.42 -12.72 25.85
N LEU A 245 9.24 -12.84 24.81
CA LEU A 245 9.01 -13.78 23.70
C LEU A 245 9.69 -15.12 23.91
N LEU A 246 10.93 -15.12 24.43
CA LEU A 246 11.81 -16.28 24.53
C LEU A 246 11.73 -16.96 25.90
N THR A 247 10.52 -17.21 26.38
CA THR A 247 10.28 -17.90 27.65
C THR A 247 10.61 -19.40 27.55
N THR A 248 10.80 -20.05 28.71
CA THR A 248 11.24 -21.46 28.79
C THR A 248 10.15 -22.46 28.35
N ASP A 249 8.88 -22.07 28.41
CA ASP A 249 7.73 -22.89 28.00
C ASP A 249 7.44 -22.85 26.49
N ARG A 250 8.21 -22.06 25.72
CA ARG A 250 8.01 -21.83 24.29
C ARG A 250 9.15 -22.39 23.45
N ASP A 251 8.85 -22.64 22.17
CA ASP A 251 9.85 -22.95 21.17
C ASP A 251 10.92 -21.82 21.10
N PRO A 252 12.23 -22.14 21.12
CA PRO A 252 13.30 -21.13 21.02
C PRO A 252 13.17 -20.21 19.81
N TYR A 253 12.54 -20.68 18.73
CA TYR A 253 12.40 -20.01 17.45
C TYR A 253 10.98 -19.51 17.18
N VAL A 254 10.21 -19.26 18.26
CA VAL A 254 8.82 -18.76 18.27
C VAL A 254 8.57 -17.63 17.26
N LEU A 255 9.47 -16.65 17.16
CA LEU A 255 9.29 -15.47 16.31
C LEU A 255 9.37 -15.85 14.82
N THR A 256 10.37 -16.64 14.44
CA THR A 256 10.56 -17.12 13.07
C THR A 256 9.36 -18.00 12.65
N GLU A 257 8.93 -18.91 13.53
CA GLU A 257 7.77 -19.79 13.32
C GLU A 257 6.48 -18.99 13.14
N ALA A 258 6.24 -17.99 13.98
CA ALA A 258 5.05 -17.15 13.91
C ALA A 258 5.04 -16.29 12.63
N LEU A 259 6.19 -15.73 12.23
CA LEU A 259 6.30 -14.96 10.98
C LEU A 259 6.07 -15.82 9.74
N ALA A 260 6.59 -17.06 9.71
CA ALA A 260 6.34 -17.99 8.61
C ALA A 260 4.84 -18.31 8.48
N LYS A 261 4.16 -18.62 9.59
CA LYS A 261 2.71 -18.84 9.63
C LYS A 261 1.92 -17.61 9.18
N LEU A 262 2.35 -16.42 9.56
CA LEU A 262 1.72 -15.17 9.15
C LEU A 262 1.90 -14.95 7.65
N GLY A 263 3.12 -15.13 7.13
CA GLY A 263 3.44 -15.07 5.71
C GLY A 263 2.53 -15.97 4.89
N HIS A 264 2.43 -17.24 5.29
CA HIS A 264 1.52 -18.19 4.64
C HIS A 264 0.05 -17.72 4.69
N ALA A 265 -0.41 -17.23 5.84
CA ALA A 265 -1.79 -16.80 6.02
C ALA A 265 -2.18 -15.59 5.17
N VAL A 266 -1.24 -14.68 4.88
CA VAL A 266 -1.44 -13.55 3.95
C VAL A 266 -1.21 -13.95 2.48
N GLY A 267 -0.88 -15.21 2.22
CA GLY A 267 -0.58 -15.73 0.88
C GLY A 267 0.81 -15.35 0.36
N ALA A 268 1.70 -14.88 1.23
CA ALA A 268 3.09 -14.58 0.89
C ALA A 268 3.94 -15.85 0.94
N ASP A 269 4.78 -16.01 -0.08
CA ASP A 269 5.78 -17.08 -0.15
C ASP A 269 7.13 -16.63 0.43
N THR A 270 7.33 -15.31 0.57
CA THR A 270 8.54 -14.71 1.15
C THR A 270 8.19 -13.63 2.17
N VAL A 271 8.83 -13.68 3.33
CA VAL A 271 8.80 -12.64 4.36
C VAL A 271 10.16 -11.94 4.37
N LEU A 272 10.18 -10.66 4.00
CA LEU A 272 11.36 -9.81 4.09
C LEU A 272 11.30 -9.00 5.38
N VAL A 273 12.37 -9.00 6.17
CA VAL A 273 12.42 -8.32 7.47
C VAL A 273 13.56 -7.30 7.48
N ASP A 274 13.23 -6.01 7.61
CA ASP A 274 14.19 -4.92 7.82
C ASP A 274 14.52 -4.80 9.31
N LEU A 275 15.63 -5.41 9.75
CA LEU A 275 16.03 -5.45 11.17
C LEU A 275 16.68 -4.16 11.61
N ARG A 276 16.76 -3.91 12.93
CA ARG A 276 17.51 -2.77 13.48
C ARG A 276 19.02 -2.93 13.27
N ALA A 277 19.73 -1.80 13.15
CA ALA A 277 21.19 -1.80 13.04
C ALA A 277 21.87 -2.15 14.37
N GLY A 278 23.08 -2.71 14.30
CA GLY A 278 23.88 -3.08 15.46
C GLY A 278 23.44 -4.40 16.10
N SER A 279 23.68 -4.56 17.40
CA SER A 279 23.39 -5.78 18.18
C SER A 279 22.07 -5.66 18.96
N SER A 280 20.98 -5.30 18.26
CA SER A 280 19.65 -5.22 18.90
C SER A 280 19.17 -6.61 19.32
N GLU A 281 18.72 -6.75 20.57
CA GLU A 281 18.25 -8.02 21.12
C GLU A 281 16.95 -8.51 20.45
N LEU A 282 16.07 -7.61 19.98
CA LEU A 282 14.87 -8.02 19.22
C LEU A 282 15.20 -8.52 17.81
N SER A 283 16.41 -8.26 17.31
CA SER A 283 16.89 -8.81 16.03
C SER A 283 17.55 -10.19 16.21
N ALA A 284 17.98 -10.53 17.42
CA ALA A 284 18.69 -11.77 17.73
C ALA A 284 17.90 -13.04 17.35
N PRO A 285 16.58 -13.16 17.63
CA PRO A 285 15.83 -14.38 17.31
C PRO A 285 15.81 -14.74 15.82
N LEU A 286 15.94 -13.72 14.95
CA LEU A 286 15.97 -13.92 13.49
C LEU A 286 17.40 -14.15 12.98
N LEU A 287 18.41 -13.50 13.57
CA LEU A 287 19.81 -13.67 13.17
C LEU A 287 20.42 -14.99 13.65
N LEU A 288 19.97 -15.47 14.81
CA LEU A 288 20.42 -16.72 15.45
C LEU A 288 19.55 -17.93 15.10
N ASP A 289 18.65 -17.82 14.12
CA ASP A 289 17.94 -18.94 13.51
C ASP A 289 18.61 -19.30 12.16
N PRO A 290 19.27 -20.47 12.05
CA PRO A 290 20.00 -20.83 10.84
C PRO A 290 19.11 -20.99 9.60
N ARG A 291 17.78 -21.15 9.78
CA ARG A 291 16.80 -21.29 8.69
C ARG A 291 16.46 -19.95 8.00
N VAL A 292 16.88 -18.82 8.58
CA VAL A 292 16.66 -17.49 8.03
C VAL A 292 17.79 -17.13 7.06
N LEU A 293 17.44 -16.69 5.86
CA LEU A 293 18.42 -16.14 4.92
C LEU A 293 18.84 -14.76 5.42
N ARG A 294 20.10 -14.64 5.83
CA ARG A 294 20.66 -13.44 6.47
C ARG A 294 21.40 -12.60 5.42
N VAL A 295 20.92 -11.39 5.17
CA VAL A 295 21.52 -10.44 4.23
C VAL A 295 22.28 -9.37 5.03
N PHE A 296 23.60 -9.38 4.95
CA PHE A 296 24.45 -8.39 5.60
C PHE A 296 24.75 -7.23 4.66
N VAL A 297 24.15 -6.09 4.98
CA VAL A 297 24.37 -4.83 4.26
C VAL A 297 25.45 -4.04 4.97
N THR A 298 26.53 -3.71 4.26
CA THR A 298 27.68 -3.02 4.85
C THR A 298 28.34 -2.08 3.87
N THR A 299 29.08 -1.09 4.38
CA THR A 299 29.93 -0.22 3.56
C THR A 299 31.37 -0.71 3.62
N ILE A 300 32.24 -0.19 2.74
CA ILE A 300 33.69 -0.49 2.77
C ILE A 300 34.45 0.22 3.90
N SER A 301 33.76 0.99 4.75
CA SER A 301 34.38 1.68 5.88
C SER A 301 34.87 0.68 6.93
N ASP A 302 36.07 0.90 7.46
CA ASP A 302 36.74 -0.02 8.39
C ASP A 302 35.86 -0.39 9.60
N GLN A 303 35.15 0.58 10.18
CA GLN A 303 34.23 0.31 11.29
C GLN A 303 33.04 -0.58 10.91
N SER A 304 32.48 -0.41 9.70
CA SER A 304 31.37 -1.25 9.23
C SER A 304 31.85 -2.66 8.94
N VAL A 305 33.00 -2.79 8.28
CA VAL A 305 33.61 -4.09 7.94
C VAL A 305 33.97 -4.88 9.19
N ARG A 306 34.71 -4.28 10.13
CA ARG A 306 35.09 -4.94 11.40
C ARG A 306 33.85 -5.38 12.19
N GLY A 307 32.85 -4.52 12.28
CA GLY A 307 31.61 -4.85 12.98
C GLY A 307 30.83 -5.99 12.32
N THR A 308 30.65 -5.94 11.00
CA THR A 308 30.03 -7.03 10.24
C THR A 308 30.80 -8.34 10.41
N ARG A 309 32.14 -8.30 10.36
CA ARG A 309 32.99 -9.48 10.57
C ARG A 309 32.81 -10.08 11.96
N GLN A 310 32.73 -9.25 13.01
CA GLN A 310 32.49 -9.77 14.36
C GLN A 310 31.11 -10.40 14.51
N ILE A 311 30.08 -9.83 13.87
CA ILE A 311 28.75 -10.47 13.83
C ILE A 311 28.80 -11.82 13.10
N LEU A 312 29.45 -11.90 11.94
CA LEU A 312 29.60 -13.17 11.20
C LEU A 312 30.30 -14.25 12.05
N ARG A 313 31.36 -13.88 12.77
CA ARG A 313 32.09 -14.79 13.68
C ARG A 313 31.23 -15.26 14.86
N GLU A 314 30.41 -14.37 15.42
CA GLU A 314 29.51 -14.76 16.50
C GLU A 314 28.43 -15.72 15.98
N LEU A 315 27.90 -15.47 14.78
CA LEU A 315 26.91 -16.32 14.13
C LEU A 315 27.48 -17.68 13.70
N SER A 316 28.70 -17.75 13.20
CA SER A 316 29.32 -19.03 12.82
C SER A 316 29.52 -19.97 14.01
N ARG A 317 29.70 -19.42 15.21
CA ARG A 317 29.76 -20.21 16.45
C ARG A 317 28.39 -20.60 16.98
N ARG A 318 27.43 -19.67 16.97
CA ARG A 318 26.16 -19.84 17.69
C ARG A 318 25.02 -20.39 16.85
N ALA A 319 24.98 -20.07 15.57
CA ALA A 319 23.89 -20.46 14.66
C ALA A 319 24.41 -20.73 13.23
N PRO A 320 25.38 -21.66 13.06
CA PRO A 320 25.90 -22.02 11.73
C PRO A 320 24.83 -22.72 10.88
N SER A 321 24.87 -22.49 9.57
CA SER A 321 23.99 -23.16 8.59
C SER A 321 24.51 -24.55 8.27
N GLN A 322 24.26 -25.53 9.14
CA GLN A 322 24.81 -26.89 9.01
C GLN A 322 23.85 -27.91 8.41
N GLN A 323 22.54 -27.61 8.36
CA GLN A 323 21.56 -28.54 7.83
C GLN A 323 21.42 -28.41 6.30
N PRO A 324 21.14 -29.49 5.56
CA PRO A 324 20.99 -29.48 4.09
C PRO A 324 19.90 -28.54 3.51
N GLY A 325 19.10 -27.87 4.36
CA GLY A 325 18.09 -26.88 3.97
C GLY A 325 18.32 -25.48 4.54
N ASP A 326 19.38 -25.27 5.34
CA ASP A 326 19.70 -23.96 5.88
C ASP A 326 20.25 -23.06 4.76
N PRO A 327 19.72 -21.84 4.56
CA PRO A 327 20.25 -20.93 3.56
C PRO A 327 21.64 -20.42 3.93
N ASP A 328 22.47 -20.24 2.90
CA ASP A 328 23.69 -19.43 2.98
C ASP A 328 23.32 -17.95 3.24
N CYS A 329 24.21 -17.23 3.92
CA CYS A 329 24.04 -15.78 4.06
C CYS A 329 24.41 -15.06 2.75
N ALA A 330 23.96 -13.82 2.62
CA ALA A 330 24.25 -12.95 1.48
C ALA A 330 24.97 -11.68 1.93
N LEU A 331 25.87 -11.18 1.09
CA LEU A 331 26.64 -9.97 1.34
C LEU A 331 26.24 -8.88 0.33
N LEU A 332 25.90 -7.69 0.83
CA LEU A 332 25.61 -6.51 0.02
C LEU A 332 26.51 -5.34 0.44
N LEU A 333 27.47 -5.01 -0.42
CA LEU A 333 28.40 -3.91 -0.17
C LEU A 333 27.91 -2.63 -0.83
N THR A 334 27.79 -1.55 -0.06
CA THR A 334 27.20 -0.29 -0.50
C THR A 334 28.17 0.89 -0.37
N GLN A 335 27.79 2.03 -0.97
CA GLN A 335 28.43 3.34 -0.77
C GLN A 335 29.93 3.38 -1.10
N PHE A 336 30.31 2.83 -2.26
CA PHE A 336 31.67 2.93 -2.77
C PHE A 336 31.71 3.55 -4.17
N HIS A 337 32.85 4.14 -4.52
CA HIS A 337 33.19 4.59 -5.86
C HIS A 337 34.08 3.53 -6.51
N ALA A 338 33.65 2.98 -7.64
CA ALA A 338 34.34 1.85 -8.28
C ALA A 338 35.77 2.20 -8.73
N VAL A 339 36.03 3.45 -9.09
CA VAL A 339 37.35 3.92 -9.53
C VAL A 339 38.29 4.12 -8.33
N ASP A 340 37.82 4.81 -7.30
CA ASP A 340 38.68 5.24 -6.20
C ASP A 340 38.87 4.15 -5.14
N HIS A 341 37.95 3.18 -5.06
CA HIS A 341 37.91 2.21 -3.97
C HIS A 341 37.99 0.75 -4.44
N GLY A 342 38.40 0.49 -5.70
CA GLY A 342 38.45 -0.86 -6.26
C GLY A 342 39.26 -1.86 -5.42
N ASP A 343 40.49 -1.49 -5.05
CA ASP A 343 41.39 -2.37 -4.27
C ASP A 343 40.82 -2.62 -2.87
N ARG A 344 40.37 -1.56 -2.18
CA ARG A 344 39.75 -1.67 -0.85
C ARG A 344 38.48 -2.52 -0.89
N LEU A 345 37.67 -2.41 -1.95
CA LEU A 345 36.48 -3.23 -2.13
C LEU A 345 36.86 -4.71 -2.25
N ALA A 346 37.88 -5.04 -3.03
CA ALA A 346 38.35 -6.42 -3.18
C ALA A 346 38.84 -7.00 -1.85
N ASP A 347 39.62 -6.24 -1.07
CA ASP A 347 40.07 -6.65 0.26
C ASP A 347 38.90 -6.93 1.21
N VAL A 348 37.92 -6.03 1.23
CA VAL A 348 36.73 -6.16 2.09
C VAL A 348 35.87 -7.34 1.67
N VAL A 349 35.72 -7.58 0.36
CA VAL A 349 34.99 -8.74 -0.17
C VAL A 349 35.66 -10.03 0.29
N ALA A 350 36.99 -10.14 0.18
CA ALA A 350 37.72 -11.31 0.66
C ALA A 350 37.51 -11.52 2.16
N GLU A 351 37.73 -10.48 2.97
CA GLU A 351 37.62 -10.54 4.43
C GLU A 351 36.21 -10.98 4.91
N LEU A 352 35.15 -10.46 4.29
CA LEU A 352 33.78 -10.80 4.67
C LEU A 352 33.33 -12.15 4.11
N ARG A 353 33.83 -12.54 2.93
CA ARG A 353 33.52 -13.84 2.34
C ARG A 353 34.06 -14.98 3.18
N ASP A 354 35.26 -14.83 3.75
CA ASP A 354 35.83 -15.84 4.66
C ASP A 354 34.93 -16.07 5.87
N GLY A 355 34.48 -14.99 6.52
CA GLY A 355 33.54 -15.09 7.65
C GLY A 355 32.16 -15.68 7.26
N ALA A 356 31.67 -15.39 6.05
CA ALA A 356 30.44 -15.98 5.52
C ALA A 356 30.58 -17.48 5.23
N LEU A 357 31.74 -17.92 4.71
CA LEU A 357 32.03 -19.34 4.46
C LEU A 357 32.15 -20.12 5.77
N GLU A 358 32.80 -19.57 6.80
CA GLU A 358 32.84 -20.17 8.14
C GLU A 358 31.42 -20.41 8.69
N MET A 359 30.54 -19.43 8.52
CA MET A 359 29.14 -19.52 8.95
C MET A 359 28.33 -20.59 8.20
N SER A 360 28.64 -20.83 6.92
CA SER A 360 28.01 -21.89 6.11
C SER A 360 28.47 -23.31 6.46
N GLY A 361 29.46 -23.47 7.35
CA GLY A 361 30.04 -24.78 7.68
C GLY A 361 30.90 -25.41 6.57
N ARG A 362 31.05 -24.74 5.41
CA ARG A 362 31.81 -25.22 4.23
C ARG A 362 33.29 -24.81 4.22
N ALA A 363 33.80 -24.26 5.32
CA ALA A 363 35.20 -23.84 5.42
C ALA A 363 36.22 -24.99 5.21
N GLY A 364 35.82 -26.25 5.45
CA GLY A 364 36.66 -27.44 5.28
C GLY A 364 36.79 -27.96 3.84
N ASP A 365 35.86 -27.58 2.93
CA ASP A 365 35.80 -28.11 1.55
C ASP A 365 36.79 -27.43 0.59
N LEU A 366 37.58 -26.46 1.08
CA LEU A 366 38.64 -25.80 0.31
C LEU A 366 39.88 -26.70 0.08
N HIS A 367 39.93 -27.88 0.71
CA HIS A 367 41.06 -28.81 0.61
C HIS A 367 40.81 -30.04 -0.30
N ASP A 368 39.58 -30.28 -0.75
CA ASP A 368 39.25 -31.38 -1.67
C ASP A 368 38.65 -30.86 -3.01
N ASP A 369 38.91 -31.59 -4.09
CA ASP A 369 38.59 -31.29 -5.50
C ASP A 369 37.06 -31.19 -5.82
N LEU A 370 36.30 -30.34 -5.12
CA LEU A 370 34.95 -29.93 -5.53
C LEU A 370 35.02 -28.71 -6.46
N PRO A 371 34.30 -28.69 -7.60
CA PRO A 371 34.27 -27.52 -8.47
C PRO A 371 33.74 -26.30 -7.72
N ALA A 372 34.49 -25.20 -7.73
CA ALA A 372 34.19 -23.91 -7.07
C ALA A 372 32.87 -23.23 -7.48
N ALA A 373 32.01 -23.89 -8.26
CA ALA A 373 30.75 -23.38 -8.79
C ALA A 373 29.53 -23.61 -7.87
N ASP A 374 29.57 -24.59 -6.96
CA ASP A 374 28.40 -24.98 -6.15
C ASP A 374 28.37 -24.36 -4.73
N ALA A 375 29.34 -23.51 -4.37
CA ALA A 375 29.52 -22.90 -3.03
C ALA A 375 29.73 -21.38 -3.05
N ALA A 376 29.00 -20.64 -3.90
CA ALA A 376 29.15 -19.20 -4.01
C ALA A 376 28.20 -18.45 -3.05
N ILE A 377 28.75 -17.90 -1.95
CA ILE A 377 28.06 -16.91 -1.11
C ILE A 377 27.52 -15.78 -2.01
N PRO A 378 26.19 -15.51 -2.04
CA PRO A 378 25.62 -14.44 -2.84
C PRO A 378 26.25 -13.09 -2.49
N LEU A 379 26.94 -12.48 -3.46
CA LEU A 379 27.63 -11.21 -3.32
C LEU A 379 27.01 -10.17 -4.26
N MET A 380 26.59 -9.06 -3.69
CA MET A 380 26.02 -7.93 -4.41
C MET A 380 26.77 -6.65 -4.08
N THR A 381 26.78 -5.71 -5.02
CA THR A 381 27.42 -4.41 -4.81
C THR A 381 26.53 -3.29 -5.30
N SER A 382 26.24 -2.32 -4.43
CA SER A 382 25.55 -1.07 -4.79
C SER A 382 26.52 0.10 -4.71
N ARG A 383 26.78 0.74 -5.85
CA ARG A 383 27.66 1.91 -5.88
C ARG A 383 27.06 3.08 -5.11
N PHE A 384 27.90 4.04 -4.75
CA PHE A 384 27.42 5.30 -4.19
C PHE A 384 26.66 6.09 -5.24
N GLU A 385 25.39 6.37 -4.94
CA GLU A 385 24.52 7.21 -5.76
C GLU A 385 24.09 8.44 -4.95
N PRO A 386 24.45 9.67 -5.36
CA PRO A 386 24.11 10.89 -4.62
C PRO A 386 22.60 11.05 -4.38
N GLY A 387 21.78 10.51 -5.28
CA GLY A 387 20.32 10.52 -5.15
C GLY A 387 19.78 9.72 -3.96
N LEU A 388 20.58 8.83 -3.35
CA LEU A 388 20.20 8.05 -2.17
C LEU A 388 20.43 8.81 -0.85
N LEU A 389 21.05 10.00 -0.89
CA LEU A 389 21.27 10.82 0.30
C LEU A 389 19.99 11.53 0.77
N ASN A 390 19.08 11.84 -0.15
CA ASN A 390 17.82 12.51 0.15
C ASN A 390 16.67 11.58 -0.21
N LEU A 391 16.17 10.84 0.77
CA LEU A 391 15.10 9.89 0.54
C LEU A 391 13.73 10.61 0.49
N PRO A 392 12.89 10.26 -0.48
CA PRO A 392 11.53 10.76 -0.56
C PRO A 392 10.67 10.35 0.64
N ALA A 393 9.56 11.04 0.84
CA ALA A 393 8.69 10.83 1.99
C ALA A 393 7.63 9.74 1.77
N SER A 394 7.26 9.46 0.52
CA SER A 394 6.18 8.53 0.18
C SER A 394 6.70 7.25 -0.49
N TRP A 395 5.90 6.18 -0.39
CA TRP A 395 6.17 4.90 -1.01
C TRP A 395 6.35 5.02 -2.52
N ASP A 396 5.45 5.73 -3.20
CA ASP A 396 5.46 5.88 -4.66
C ASP A 396 6.75 6.56 -5.15
N GLU A 397 7.16 7.64 -4.48
CA GLU A 397 8.41 8.34 -4.80
C GLU A 397 9.64 7.47 -4.53
N VAL A 398 9.61 6.64 -3.49
CA VAL A 398 10.68 5.67 -3.19
C VAL A 398 10.74 4.58 -4.27
N VAL A 399 9.60 4.07 -4.72
CA VAL A 399 9.52 3.08 -5.82
C VAL A 399 10.06 3.68 -7.12
N GLU A 400 9.69 4.93 -7.45
CA GLU A 400 10.24 5.65 -8.60
C GLU A 400 11.76 5.85 -8.50
N LEU A 401 12.26 6.18 -7.30
CA LEU A 401 13.70 6.29 -7.04
C LEU A 401 14.42 4.96 -7.26
N ILE A 402 13.88 3.86 -6.73
CA ILE A 402 14.40 2.49 -6.89
C ILE A 402 14.46 2.12 -8.38
N ALA A 403 13.40 2.39 -9.14
CA ALA A 403 13.34 2.11 -10.57
C ALA A 403 14.36 2.96 -11.35
N ARG A 404 14.42 4.26 -11.07
CA ARG A 404 15.36 5.18 -11.72
C ARG A 404 16.82 4.82 -11.48
N LEU A 405 17.16 4.38 -10.26
CA LEU A 405 18.51 3.97 -9.89
C LEU A 405 18.80 2.50 -10.19
N ARG A 406 17.82 1.77 -10.75
CA ARG A 406 17.94 0.35 -11.12
C ARG A 406 18.39 -0.53 -9.95
N LEU A 407 17.94 -0.23 -8.73
CA LEU A 407 18.32 -1.02 -7.54
C LEU A 407 17.77 -2.45 -7.60
N ALA A 408 16.72 -2.70 -8.39
CA ALA A 408 16.24 -4.05 -8.68
C ALA A 408 17.32 -4.95 -9.33
N ASP A 409 18.20 -4.38 -10.16
CA ASP A 409 19.28 -5.13 -10.80
C ASP A 409 20.33 -5.55 -9.77
N VAL A 410 20.59 -4.71 -8.76
CA VAL A 410 21.57 -4.98 -7.69
C VAL A 410 21.18 -6.21 -6.88
N VAL A 411 19.89 -6.39 -6.63
CA VAL A 411 19.37 -7.47 -5.77
C VAL A 411 18.99 -8.74 -6.55
N THR A 412 19.25 -8.79 -7.86
CA THR A 412 18.86 -9.93 -8.71
C THR A 412 19.51 -11.24 -8.23
N THR A 413 20.81 -11.21 -7.89
CA THR A 413 21.52 -12.37 -7.34
C THR A 413 20.88 -12.91 -6.06
N LEU A 414 20.37 -12.03 -5.19
CA LEU A 414 19.65 -12.44 -3.98
C LEU A 414 18.30 -13.07 -4.32
N VAL A 415 17.57 -12.49 -5.26
CA VAL A 415 16.26 -13.01 -5.70
C VAL A 415 16.39 -14.39 -6.34
N GLU A 416 17.44 -14.62 -7.13
CA GLU A 416 17.75 -15.91 -7.75
C GLU A 416 18.18 -16.97 -6.73
N ALA A 417 18.77 -16.57 -5.61
CA ALA A 417 19.13 -17.47 -4.50
C ALA A 417 17.92 -17.93 -3.68
N LEU A 418 16.75 -17.28 -3.83
CA LEU A 418 15.53 -17.69 -3.12
C LEU A 418 14.85 -18.88 -3.80
N PRO A 419 14.23 -19.80 -3.05
CA PRO A 419 13.48 -20.91 -3.62
C PRO A 419 12.41 -20.43 -4.60
N VAL A 420 12.37 -21.02 -5.80
CA VAL A 420 11.36 -20.72 -6.82
C VAL A 420 10.07 -21.46 -6.46
N VAL A 421 9.03 -20.71 -6.12
CA VAL A 421 7.67 -21.25 -6.04
C VAL A 421 7.07 -21.20 -7.45
N ALA A 422 6.63 -22.35 -7.95
CA ALA A 422 5.99 -22.44 -9.27
C ALA A 422 4.69 -21.64 -9.28
N THR A 423 4.74 -20.41 -9.80
CA THR A 423 3.54 -19.63 -10.12
C THR A 423 3.03 -20.05 -11.49
N ASN A 424 1.75 -20.41 -11.57
CA ASN A 424 1.07 -20.74 -12.82
C ASN A 424 1.01 -19.49 -13.71
N ALA A 425 1.98 -19.34 -14.62
CA ALA A 425 1.99 -18.29 -15.62
C ALA A 425 0.77 -18.46 -16.56
N HIS A 426 -0.08 -17.43 -16.61
CA HIS A 426 -1.25 -17.39 -17.47
C HIS A 426 -0.87 -17.51 -18.96
N ALA A 427 -1.51 -18.46 -19.63
CA ALA A 427 -1.30 -18.76 -21.04
C ALA A 427 -1.69 -17.57 -21.93
N ARG A 428 -0.75 -17.13 -22.79
CA ARG A 428 -1.03 -16.20 -23.88
C ARG A 428 -1.85 -16.91 -24.96
N VAL A 429 -3.02 -16.36 -25.27
CA VAL A 429 -3.86 -16.82 -26.39
C VAL A 429 -3.49 -16.01 -27.63
N GLU A 430 -2.92 -16.66 -28.64
CA GLU A 430 -2.78 -16.08 -29.98
C GLU A 430 -4.17 -15.98 -30.62
N VAL A 431 -4.57 -14.76 -31.03
CA VAL A 431 -5.80 -14.53 -31.79
C VAL A 431 -5.44 -14.13 -33.21
N GLU A 432 -6.01 -14.82 -34.19
CA GLU A 432 -5.89 -14.51 -35.63
C GLU A 432 -6.33 -13.07 -35.93
N LEU A 433 -5.49 -12.35 -36.69
CA LEU A 433 -5.69 -10.95 -37.06
C LEU A 433 -6.91 -10.78 -37.97
N ALA A 434 -7.97 -10.16 -37.45
CA ALA A 434 -9.08 -9.63 -38.24
C ALA A 434 -8.62 -8.48 -39.16
N SER A 435 -9.35 -8.22 -40.25
CA SER A 435 -9.06 -7.06 -41.11
C SER A 435 -9.28 -5.73 -40.36
N VAL A 436 -8.52 -4.68 -40.72
CA VAL A 436 -8.62 -3.35 -40.07
C VAL A 436 -10.05 -2.80 -40.11
N GLU A 437 -10.81 -3.10 -41.16
CA GLU A 437 -12.19 -2.64 -41.34
C GLU A 437 -13.18 -3.38 -40.42
N GLU A 438 -12.97 -4.68 -40.18
CA GLU A 438 -13.74 -5.45 -39.19
C GLU A 438 -13.47 -4.94 -37.78
N VAL A 439 -12.21 -4.62 -37.46
CA VAL A 439 -11.83 -4.02 -36.16
C VAL A 439 -12.51 -2.67 -35.96
N ARG A 440 -12.52 -1.78 -36.97
CA ARG A 440 -13.21 -0.48 -36.92
C ARG A 440 -14.72 -0.64 -36.69
N ASN A 441 -15.38 -1.51 -37.45
CA ASN A 441 -16.82 -1.78 -37.30
C ASN A 441 -17.16 -2.40 -35.94
N HIS A 442 -16.28 -3.25 -35.40
CA HIS A 442 -16.48 -3.84 -34.09
C HIS A 442 -16.29 -2.81 -32.97
N LEU A 443 -15.22 -2.01 -33.01
CA LEU A 443 -14.96 -0.93 -32.07
C LEU A 443 -16.12 0.07 -32.04
N ALA A 444 -16.63 0.49 -33.21
CA ALA A 444 -17.74 1.42 -33.30
C ALA A 444 -18.99 0.90 -32.57
N ARG A 445 -19.37 -0.37 -32.80
CA ARG A 445 -20.53 -1.01 -32.16
C ARG A 445 -20.34 -1.18 -30.65
N VAL A 446 -19.17 -1.65 -30.21
CA VAL A 446 -18.87 -1.87 -28.79
C VAL A 446 -18.86 -0.54 -28.04
N ALA A 447 -18.19 0.47 -28.58
CA ALA A 447 -18.16 1.80 -27.96
C ALA A 447 -19.55 2.46 -27.92
N ASP A 448 -20.37 2.35 -28.98
CA ASP A 448 -21.73 2.92 -29.00
C ASP A 448 -22.63 2.32 -27.91
N ALA A 449 -22.56 1.00 -27.71
CA ALA A 449 -23.28 0.32 -26.62
C ALA A 449 -22.87 0.81 -25.22
N MET A 450 -21.63 1.29 -25.07
CA MET A 450 -21.08 1.74 -23.79
C MET A 450 -21.39 3.21 -23.45
N ILE A 451 -21.94 4.00 -24.38
CA ILE A 451 -22.29 5.42 -24.14
C ILE A 451 -23.33 5.55 -23.02
N TYR A 452 -24.28 4.61 -22.94
CA TYR A 452 -25.36 4.58 -21.95
C TYR A 452 -25.30 3.33 -21.05
N ALA A 453 -24.09 2.88 -20.70
CA ALA A 453 -23.81 1.66 -19.92
C ALA A 453 -24.45 1.61 -18.51
N GLU A 454 -25.14 2.67 -18.06
CA GLU A 454 -25.93 2.66 -16.82
C GLU A 454 -27.15 1.71 -16.90
N GLY A 455 -27.53 1.29 -18.11
CA GLY A 455 -28.67 0.40 -18.38
C GLY A 455 -28.36 -1.08 -18.63
N SER A 456 -27.10 -1.47 -18.83
CA SER A 456 -26.72 -2.85 -19.13
C SER A 456 -26.26 -3.61 -17.88
N ALA A 457 -26.74 -4.84 -17.72
CA ALA A 457 -26.28 -5.78 -16.70
C ALA A 457 -24.98 -6.45 -17.18
N GLU A 458 -23.93 -5.65 -17.38
CA GLU A 458 -22.61 -6.16 -17.75
C GLU A 458 -21.83 -6.59 -16.51
N SER A 459 -21.28 -7.80 -16.55
CA SER A 459 -20.49 -8.36 -15.45
C SER A 459 -19.15 -7.67 -15.25
N GLU A 460 -18.59 -7.09 -16.32
CA GLU A 460 -17.25 -6.50 -16.36
C GLU A 460 -17.31 -4.99 -16.59
N PHE A 461 -16.64 -4.22 -15.72
CA PHE A 461 -16.53 -2.77 -15.83
C PHE A 461 -15.05 -2.34 -15.76
N LEU A 462 -14.79 -1.09 -16.16
CA LEU A 462 -13.48 -0.48 -15.96
C LEU A 462 -13.31 -0.15 -14.48
N THR A 463 -12.36 -0.82 -13.83
CA THR A 463 -11.93 -0.44 -12.49
C THR A 463 -10.98 0.76 -12.61
N THR A 464 -11.49 1.96 -12.32
CA THR A 464 -10.64 3.15 -12.13
C THR A 464 -9.84 3.02 -10.84
N ASP A 465 -8.76 3.78 -10.70
CA ASP A 465 -7.91 3.78 -9.50
C ASP A 465 -8.74 4.09 -8.24
N ALA A 466 -9.73 4.99 -8.34
CA ALA A 466 -10.65 5.26 -7.23
C ALA A 466 -11.44 4.03 -6.78
N LEU A 467 -11.88 3.17 -7.72
CA LEU A 467 -12.62 1.93 -7.40
C LEU A 467 -11.69 0.84 -6.90
N ARG A 468 -10.50 0.74 -7.47
CA ARG A 468 -9.44 -0.16 -7.00
C ARG A 468 -9.06 0.19 -5.58
N ASN A 469 -8.73 1.44 -5.30
CA ASN A 469 -8.39 1.95 -3.97
C ASN A 469 -9.52 1.69 -2.97
N LEU A 470 -10.78 1.92 -3.36
CA LEU A 470 -11.94 1.63 -2.52
C LEU A 470 -12.06 0.12 -2.23
N ALA A 471 -11.82 -0.74 -3.22
CA ALA A 471 -11.88 -2.19 -3.05
C ALA A 471 -10.68 -2.74 -2.24
N GLU A 472 -9.48 -2.23 -2.45
CA GLU A 472 -8.24 -2.62 -1.77
C GLU A 472 -8.20 -2.17 -0.32
N ALA A 473 -8.66 -0.95 -0.02
CA ALA A 473 -8.72 -0.44 1.35
C ALA A 473 -9.77 -1.14 2.21
N HIS A 474 -10.73 -1.84 1.60
CA HIS A 474 -11.90 -2.41 2.26
C HIS A 474 -12.14 -3.88 1.90
N ARG A 475 -11.09 -4.72 1.89
CA ARG A 475 -11.23 -6.17 1.64
C ARG A 475 -11.79 -6.93 2.84
N THR A 476 -11.53 -6.41 4.05
CA THR A 476 -11.83 -7.06 5.34
C THR A 476 -12.52 -6.17 6.38
N GLU A 477 -12.64 -4.86 6.09
CA GLU A 477 -13.50 -3.92 6.82
C GLU A 477 -14.51 -3.27 5.86
N LEU A 478 -15.73 -2.98 6.34
CA LEU A 478 -16.74 -2.31 5.53
C LEU A 478 -16.38 -0.84 5.27
N PRO A 479 -16.66 -0.32 4.07
CA PRO A 479 -16.32 1.05 3.71
C PRO A 479 -17.17 2.05 4.50
N VAL A 480 -16.58 3.16 4.97
CA VAL A 480 -17.31 4.34 5.47
C VAL A 480 -16.74 5.55 4.76
N GLU A 481 -17.04 5.64 3.46
CA GLU A 481 -16.36 6.52 2.52
C GLU A 481 -17.30 7.44 1.76
N ILE A 482 -16.80 8.65 1.50
CA ILE A 482 -17.48 9.65 0.68
C ILE A 482 -16.77 9.71 -0.66
N VAL A 483 -17.46 9.34 -1.73
CA VAL A 483 -16.91 9.36 -3.08
C VAL A 483 -17.25 10.69 -3.75
N ILE A 484 -16.26 11.58 -3.78
CA ILE A 484 -16.39 12.93 -4.34
C ILE A 484 -16.10 12.87 -5.84
N GLY A 485 -17.00 13.39 -6.67
CA GLY A 485 -16.79 13.41 -8.12
C GLY A 485 -17.45 14.59 -8.83
N GLY A 486 -16.78 15.15 -9.83
CA GLY A 486 -17.34 16.18 -10.70
C GLY A 486 -18.57 15.71 -11.51
N LYS A 487 -19.15 16.61 -12.30
CA LYS A 487 -20.23 16.26 -13.22
C LYS A 487 -19.69 15.39 -14.35
N GLY A 488 -20.32 14.22 -14.59
CA GLY A 488 -19.83 13.24 -15.57
C GLY A 488 -18.60 12.43 -15.13
N ALA A 489 -18.23 12.48 -13.84
CA ALA A 489 -17.12 11.69 -13.29
C ALA A 489 -17.43 10.19 -13.12
N GLY A 490 -18.66 9.75 -13.36
CA GLY A 490 -19.06 8.34 -13.25
C GLY A 490 -19.69 7.93 -11.91
N LYS A 491 -20.16 8.88 -11.08
CA LYS A 491 -20.81 8.58 -9.79
C LYS A 491 -21.97 7.60 -9.90
N THR A 492 -22.97 7.91 -10.73
CA THR A 492 -24.15 7.07 -10.96
C THR A 492 -23.78 5.73 -11.56
N PHE A 493 -22.83 5.70 -12.49
CA PHE A 493 -22.28 4.44 -13.03
C PHE A 493 -21.68 3.56 -11.92
N THR A 494 -20.80 4.11 -11.08
CA THR A 494 -20.21 3.36 -9.95
C THR A 494 -21.27 2.90 -8.96
N PHE A 495 -22.22 3.76 -8.61
CA PHE A 495 -23.36 3.42 -7.77
C PHE A 495 -24.12 2.21 -8.34
N MET A 496 -24.37 2.18 -9.66
CA MET A 496 -25.02 1.07 -10.32
C MET A 496 -24.19 -0.22 -10.24
N GLN A 497 -22.86 -0.14 -10.38
CA GLN A 497 -21.99 -1.31 -10.22
C GLN A 497 -22.07 -1.89 -8.80
N LEU A 498 -22.19 -1.06 -7.77
CA LEU A 498 -22.42 -1.55 -6.40
C LEU A 498 -23.81 -2.18 -6.23
N CYS A 499 -24.84 -1.61 -6.84
CA CYS A 499 -26.23 -2.07 -6.71
C CYS A 499 -26.51 -3.35 -7.51
N GLN A 500 -25.83 -3.56 -8.63
CA GLN A 500 -25.96 -4.78 -9.45
C GLN A 500 -25.44 -6.04 -8.74
N ARG A 501 -24.66 -5.88 -7.67
CA ARG A 501 -23.95 -6.97 -7.01
C ARG A 501 -24.58 -7.32 -5.67
N PRO A 502 -24.66 -8.61 -5.31
CA PRO A 502 -25.42 -9.05 -4.15
C PRO A 502 -24.77 -8.74 -2.81
N ASP A 503 -23.47 -8.46 -2.79
CA ASP A 503 -22.72 -8.16 -1.59
C ASP A 503 -21.44 -7.39 -1.93
N TRP A 504 -20.79 -6.88 -0.90
CA TRP A 504 -19.53 -6.14 -1.02
C TRP A 504 -18.40 -7.00 -1.61
N ALA A 505 -18.26 -8.25 -1.20
CA ALA A 505 -17.24 -9.16 -1.74
C ALA A 505 -17.36 -9.33 -3.25
N SER A 506 -18.57 -9.47 -3.77
CA SER A 506 -18.85 -9.56 -5.20
C SER A 506 -18.43 -8.28 -5.95
N PHE A 507 -18.56 -7.11 -5.33
CA PHE A 507 -18.04 -5.85 -5.87
C PHE A 507 -16.52 -5.80 -5.91
N VAL A 508 -15.86 -6.16 -4.80
CA VAL A 508 -14.39 -6.19 -4.71
C VAL A 508 -13.79 -7.18 -5.72
N GLN A 509 -14.38 -8.37 -5.86
CA GLN A 509 -13.97 -9.36 -6.87
C GLN A 509 -14.13 -8.83 -8.29
N ALA A 510 -15.27 -8.21 -8.59
CA ALA A 510 -15.52 -7.64 -9.91
C ALA A 510 -14.63 -6.42 -10.21
N ALA A 511 -14.14 -5.71 -9.19
CA ALA A 511 -13.13 -4.67 -9.31
C ALA A 511 -11.73 -5.24 -9.64
N GLY A 512 -11.55 -6.58 -9.64
CA GLY A 512 -10.27 -7.22 -9.92
C GLY A 512 -9.38 -7.37 -8.68
N VAL A 513 -9.94 -7.26 -7.49
CA VAL A 513 -9.21 -7.40 -6.22
C VAL A 513 -9.45 -8.80 -5.64
N PRO A 514 -8.41 -9.65 -5.51
CA PRO A 514 -8.56 -11.00 -5.00
C PRO A 514 -8.83 -11.03 -3.49
N ASN A 515 -9.24 -12.20 -2.96
CA ASN A 515 -9.41 -12.46 -1.53
C ASN A 515 -10.46 -11.60 -0.80
N ALA A 516 -11.49 -11.11 -1.50
CA ALA A 516 -12.61 -10.43 -0.87
C ALA A 516 -13.40 -11.39 0.05
N SER A 517 -13.56 -11.03 1.33
CA SER A 517 -14.14 -11.92 2.35
C SER A 517 -15.48 -11.44 2.92
N LEU A 518 -15.88 -10.19 2.62
CA LEU A 518 -17.06 -9.57 3.21
C LEU A 518 -18.32 -9.83 2.38
N THR A 519 -18.98 -10.98 2.61
CA THR A 519 -20.30 -11.29 2.04
C THR A 519 -21.40 -10.51 2.76
N VAL A 520 -21.32 -9.18 2.69
CA VAL A 520 -22.23 -8.24 3.36
C VAL A 520 -23.14 -7.56 2.33
N PRO A 521 -24.47 -7.58 2.50
CA PRO A 521 -25.40 -7.00 1.54
C PRO A 521 -25.18 -5.49 1.32
N THR A 522 -25.16 -5.09 0.04
CA THR A 522 -25.27 -3.69 -0.38
C THR A 522 -26.74 -3.25 -0.37
N VAL A 523 -27.01 -2.11 0.26
CA VAL A 523 -28.35 -1.56 0.49
C VAL A 523 -28.45 -0.18 -0.17
N PRO A 524 -29.10 -0.07 -1.34
CA PRO A 524 -29.31 1.23 -1.99
C PRO A 524 -30.31 2.07 -1.19
N VAL A 525 -29.89 3.17 -0.59
CA VAL A 525 -30.78 4.04 0.23
C VAL A 525 -31.45 5.12 -0.65
N LEU A 526 -30.68 5.72 -1.56
CA LEU A 526 -31.11 6.74 -2.51
C LEU A 526 -30.43 6.51 -3.86
N ALA A 527 -31.09 6.95 -4.93
CA ALA A 527 -30.55 6.91 -6.29
C ALA A 527 -31.04 8.15 -7.07
N SER A 528 -30.35 8.49 -8.16
CA SER A 528 -30.77 9.61 -9.01
C SER A 528 -32.18 9.42 -9.59
N THR A 529 -32.90 10.53 -9.74
CA THR A 529 -34.23 10.56 -10.39
C THR A 529 -34.18 10.41 -11.90
N ASN A 530 -33.01 10.61 -12.50
CA ASN A 530 -32.85 10.61 -13.96
C ASN A 530 -32.51 9.22 -14.53
N LEU A 531 -32.59 8.17 -13.70
CA LEU A 531 -32.36 6.79 -14.13
C LEU A 531 -33.45 6.29 -15.08
N LEU A 532 -33.06 5.45 -16.04
CA LEU A 532 -33.99 4.72 -16.90
C LEU A 532 -34.85 3.73 -16.09
N PRO A 533 -36.04 3.34 -16.58
CA PRO A 533 -36.96 2.46 -15.84
C PRO A 533 -36.37 1.10 -15.42
N ALA A 534 -35.55 0.48 -16.26
CA ALA A 534 -34.94 -0.82 -15.96
C ALA A 534 -33.93 -0.74 -14.78
N PRO A 535 -32.93 0.16 -14.80
CA PRO A 535 -32.06 0.44 -13.65
C PRO A 535 -32.82 0.77 -12.36
N ALA A 536 -33.87 1.59 -12.45
CA ALA A 536 -34.68 1.96 -11.30
C ALA A 536 -35.38 0.74 -10.67
N THR A 537 -35.93 -0.15 -11.50
CA THR A 537 -36.59 -1.39 -11.04
C THR A 537 -35.59 -2.34 -10.39
N MET A 538 -34.42 -2.51 -11.00
CA MET A 538 -33.34 -3.34 -10.45
C MET A 538 -32.88 -2.85 -9.06
N ILE A 539 -32.77 -1.54 -8.86
CA ILE A 539 -32.45 -0.96 -7.55
C ILE A 539 -33.52 -1.32 -6.51
N ASP A 540 -34.81 -1.23 -6.87
CA ASP A 540 -35.91 -1.54 -5.96
C ASP A 540 -35.96 -3.03 -5.61
N GLU A 541 -35.76 -3.91 -6.60
CA GLU A 541 -35.62 -5.36 -6.37
C GLU A 541 -34.43 -5.67 -5.45
N ARG A 542 -33.30 -5.00 -5.66
CA ARG A 542 -32.10 -5.15 -4.84
C ARG A 542 -32.35 -4.71 -3.40
N ARG A 543 -33.03 -3.58 -3.19
CA ARG A 543 -33.43 -3.08 -1.87
C ARG A 543 -34.30 -4.09 -1.15
N SER A 544 -35.34 -4.61 -1.81
CA SER A 544 -36.22 -5.62 -1.22
C SER A 544 -35.48 -6.91 -0.87
N ALA A 545 -34.60 -7.39 -1.74
CA ALA A 545 -33.78 -8.57 -1.48
C ALA A 545 -32.86 -8.37 -0.26
N ALA A 546 -32.18 -7.22 -0.18
CA ALA A 546 -31.29 -6.91 0.94
C ALA A 546 -32.07 -6.76 2.26
N ALA A 547 -33.19 -6.03 2.27
CA ALA A 547 -34.02 -5.87 3.45
C ALA A 547 -34.60 -7.20 3.97
N ARG A 548 -35.13 -8.05 3.08
CA ARG A 548 -35.60 -9.40 3.46
C ARG A 548 -34.48 -10.24 4.05
N SER A 549 -33.28 -10.17 3.48
CA SER A 549 -32.11 -10.90 3.99
C SER A 549 -31.63 -10.40 5.36
N LEU A 550 -31.78 -9.10 5.65
CA LEU A 550 -31.23 -8.47 6.85
C LEU A 550 -32.23 -8.40 8.01
N SER A 551 -33.52 -8.19 7.74
CA SER A 551 -34.55 -8.00 8.78
C SER A 551 -35.78 -8.90 8.61
N GLY A 552 -35.88 -9.65 7.52
CA GLY A 552 -37.08 -10.43 7.17
C GLY A 552 -38.29 -9.57 6.76
N ARG A 553 -38.11 -8.26 6.54
CA ARG A 553 -39.19 -7.30 6.22
C ARG A 553 -38.95 -6.62 4.87
N GLU A 554 -40.00 -6.03 4.31
CA GLU A 554 -39.87 -5.13 3.16
C GLU A 554 -39.31 -3.77 3.58
N PRO A 555 -38.46 -3.14 2.76
CA PRO A 555 -38.03 -1.78 2.99
C PRO A 555 -39.17 -0.83 2.67
N VAL A 556 -39.14 0.37 3.25
CA VAL A 556 -40.00 1.45 2.74
C VAL A 556 -39.59 1.81 1.32
N ASN A 557 -40.57 2.23 0.52
CA ASN A 557 -40.29 2.66 -0.86
C ASN A 557 -39.40 3.92 -0.88
N ARG A 558 -38.69 4.14 -2.01
CA ARG A 558 -37.79 5.29 -2.16
C ARG A 558 -38.51 6.64 -2.02
N GLY A 559 -39.77 6.71 -2.43
CA GLY A 559 -40.61 7.89 -2.29
C GLY A 559 -40.75 8.32 -0.83
N ALA A 560 -41.09 7.39 0.07
CA ALA A 560 -41.24 7.65 1.50
C ALA A 560 -39.93 8.08 2.19
N ILE A 561 -38.78 7.58 1.71
CA ILE A 561 -37.47 8.09 2.17
C ILE A 561 -37.30 9.55 1.75
N ARG A 562 -37.64 9.88 0.50
CA ARG A 562 -37.58 11.27 0.00
C ARG A 562 -38.55 12.18 0.74
N ASP A 563 -39.80 11.75 0.92
CA ASP A 563 -40.83 12.52 1.62
C ASP A 563 -40.38 12.86 3.04
N MET A 564 -39.79 11.90 3.77
CA MET A 564 -39.21 12.14 5.10
C MET A 564 -38.08 13.17 5.09
N ILE A 565 -37.22 13.18 4.06
CA ILE A 565 -36.17 14.20 3.90
C ILE A 565 -36.80 15.56 3.58
N ASP A 566 -37.77 15.60 2.69
CA ASP A 566 -38.45 16.84 2.29
C ASP A 566 -39.25 17.46 3.45
N GLU A 567 -39.91 16.65 4.28
CA GLU A 567 -40.54 17.08 5.53
C GLU A 567 -39.51 17.65 6.52
N ALA A 568 -38.35 17.00 6.65
CA ALA A 568 -37.27 17.48 7.51
C ALA A 568 -36.67 18.81 7.02
N LYS A 569 -36.64 19.08 5.70
CA LYS A 569 -36.12 20.35 5.13
C LYS A 569 -36.91 21.58 5.58
N VAL A 570 -38.18 21.40 5.94
CA VAL A 570 -39.04 22.49 6.43
C VAL A 570 -38.84 22.76 7.92
N GLN A 571 -38.28 21.80 8.66
CA GLN A 571 -38.02 21.90 10.10
C GLN A 571 -36.68 22.60 10.41
N GLU A 572 -36.54 23.10 11.63
CA GLU A 572 -35.27 23.61 12.15
C GLU A 572 -34.55 22.52 12.92
N LEU A 573 -33.72 21.75 12.21
CA LEU A 573 -32.96 20.65 12.77
C LEU A 573 -31.50 21.05 13.02
N THR A 574 -30.96 20.60 14.15
CA THR A 574 -29.52 20.66 14.42
C THR A 574 -28.77 19.63 13.57
N GLN A 575 -27.43 19.69 13.56
CA GLN A 575 -26.59 18.65 12.94
C GLN A 575 -26.90 17.23 13.46
N VAL A 576 -27.19 17.09 14.76
CA VAL A 576 -27.61 15.83 15.37
C VAL A 576 -29.01 15.41 14.89
N GLY A 577 -29.93 16.37 14.77
CA GLY A 577 -31.26 16.13 14.22
C GLY A 577 -31.21 15.60 12.78
N TRP A 578 -30.41 16.23 11.92
CA TRP A 578 -30.18 15.76 10.55
C TRP A 578 -29.49 14.39 10.48
N ARG A 579 -28.49 14.14 11.33
CA ARG A 579 -27.86 12.81 11.43
C ARG A 579 -28.90 11.75 11.74
N ARG A 580 -29.77 12.00 12.72
CA ARG A 580 -30.88 11.11 13.10
C ARG A 580 -31.86 10.84 11.96
N VAL A 581 -32.18 11.85 11.16
CA VAL A 581 -33.01 11.67 9.94
C VAL A 581 -32.32 10.73 8.95
N TRP A 582 -31.03 10.92 8.68
CA TRP A 582 -30.28 10.03 7.78
C TRP A 582 -30.19 8.60 8.30
N LEU A 583 -29.92 8.42 9.59
CA LEU A 583 -29.92 7.10 10.22
C LEU A 583 -31.30 6.44 10.16
N ALA A 584 -32.40 7.19 10.30
CA ALA A 584 -33.74 6.66 10.09
C ALA A 584 -33.93 6.21 8.63
N CYS A 585 -33.39 6.95 7.65
CA CYS A 585 -33.41 6.54 6.25
C CYS A 585 -32.66 5.21 6.03
N PHE A 586 -31.52 5.02 6.68
CA PHE A 586 -30.73 3.78 6.61
C PHE A 586 -31.52 2.60 7.20
N ALA A 587 -32.06 2.76 8.41
CA ALA A 587 -32.86 1.75 9.10
C ALA A 587 -34.10 1.34 8.28
N ARG A 588 -34.84 2.32 7.76
CA ARG A 588 -36.03 2.04 6.93
C ARG A 588 -35.70 1.40 5.58
N SER A 589 -34.49 1.62 5.05
CA SER A 589 -34.02 0.99 3.81
C SER A 589 -33.68 -0.49 3.97
N ILE A 590 -33.50 -0.97 5.21
CA ILE A 590 -33.35 -2.40 5.54
C ILE A 590 -34.61 -3.00 6.15
N GLY A 591 -35.74 -2.29 6.12
CA GLY A 591 -37.04 -2.77 6.61
C GLY A 591 -37.25 -2.63 8.13
N LEU A 592 -36.41 -1.86 8.82
CA LEU A 592 -36.62 -1.55 10.24
C LEU A 592 -37.54 -0.35 10.39
N ASP A 593 -38.48 -0.45 11.33
CA ASP A 593 -39.39 0.64 11.68
C ASP A 593 -38.69 1.59 12.65
N ALA A 594 -38.08 2.63 12.11
CA ALA A 594 -37.33 3.63 12.87
C ALA A 594 -37.81 5.05 12.52
N ASP A 595 -37.96 5.89 13.54
CA ASP A 595 -38.07 7.34 13.37
C ASP A 595 -36.73 8.01 13.73
N PRO A 596 -36.54 9.31 13.44
CA PRO A 596 -35.29 10.00 13.79
C PRO A 596 -34.93 9.90 15.28
N ALA A 597 -35.90 9.83 16.20
CA ALA A 597 -35.62 9.76 17.63
C ALA A 597 -35.04 8.41 18.06
N THR A 598 -35.43 7.32 17.38
CA THR A 598 -35.08 5.93 17.71
C THR A 598 -34.01 5.32 16.80
N ALA A 599 -33.68 5.98 15.68
CA ALA A 599 -32.80 5.43 14.65
C ALA A 599 -31.41 4.98 15.14
N GLU A 600 -30.76 5.77 16.01
CA GLU A 600 -29.44 5.42 16.55
C GLU A 600 -29.50 4.14 17.40
N GLU A 601 -30.52 3.98 18.25
CA GLU A 601 -30.71 2.81 19.11
C GLU A 601 -31.01 1.56 18.27
N ILE A 602 -31.94 1.67 17.32
CA ILE A 602 -32.36 0.56 16.45
C ILE A 602 -31.20 0.07 15.59
N LEU A 603 -30.43 0.98 14.97
CA LEU A 603 -29.26 0.58 14.17
C LEU A 603 -28.14 0.02 15.03
N THR A 604 -27.94 0.53 16.26
CA THR A 604 -26.95 -0.03 17.19
C THR A 604 -27.34 -1.45 17.62
N ALA A 605 -28.62 -1.71 17.85
CA ALA A 605 -29.12 -3.05 18.16
C ALA A 605 -28.94 -4.00 16.97
N PHE A 606 -29.30 -3.54 15.76
CA PHE A 606 -29.11 -4.30 14.52
C PHE A 606 -27.63 -4.65 14.26
N ALA A 607 -26.73 -3.70 14.47
CA ALA A 607 -25.29 -3.80 14.26
C ALA A 607 -24.58 -4.84 15.14
N ARG A 608 -25.24 -5.38 16.18
CA ARG A 608 -24.66 -6.42 17.04
C ARG A 608 -24.50 -7.75 16.32
N ASP A 609 -25.47 -8.07 15.47
CA ASP A 609 -25.59 -9.41 14.84
C ASP A 609 -25.60 -9.34 13.31
N HIS A 610 -25.79 -8.14 12.73
CA HIS A 610 -25.93 -7.96 11.29
C HIS A 610 -24.97 -6.89 10.77
N SER A 611 -24.67 -7.00 9.48
CA SER A 611 -23.85 -6.03 8.77
C SER A 611 -24.51 -5.60 7.46
N ALA A 612 -24.30 -4.35 7.06
CA ALA A 612 -24.87 -3.80 5.84
C ALA A 612 -23.98 -2.69 5.27
N VAL A 613 -23.95 -2.54 3.95
CA VAL A 613 -23.30 -1.39 3.28
C VAL A 613 -24.36 -0.50 2.66
N PHE A 614 -24.58 0.69 3.23
CA PHE A 614 -25.52 1.67 2.70
C PHE A 614 -24.89 2.44 1.54
N VAL A 615 -25.60 2.53 0.42
CA VAL A 615 -25.10 3.21 -0.79
C VAL A 615 -26.05 4.32 -1.20
N LEU A 616 -25.53 5.51 -1.50
CA LEU A 616 -26.31 6.71 -1.86
C LEU A 616 -25.77 7.38 -3.12
N ASP A 617 -26.66 7.71 -4.05
CA ASP A 617 -26.41 8.59 -5.19
C ASP A 617 -27.59 9.56 -5.40
N GLY A 618 -27.39 10.60 -6.23
CA GLY A 618 -28.44 11.56 -6.60
C GLY A 618 -28.77 12.60 -5.53
N LEU A 619 -27.79 12.98 -4.71
CA LEU A 619 -27.98 14.02 -3.67
C LEU A 619 -28.33 15.39 -4.28
N GLU A 620 -27.86 15.68 -5.49
CA GLU A 620 -28.21 16.90 -6.23
C GLU A 620 -29.69 17.02 -6.57
N ASP A 621 -30.40 15.90 -6.70
CA ASP A 621 -31.83 15.88 -7.00
C ASP A 621 -32.65 16.26 -5.74
N LEU A 622 -32.11 15.98 -4.54
CA LEU A 622 -32.75 16.28 -3.25
C LEU A 622 -32.46 17.70 -2.74
N PHE A 623 -31.29 18.23 -3.06
CA PHE A 623 -30.82 19.51 -2.53
C PHE A 623 -30.51 20.50 -3.67
N PRO A 624 -31.51 20.95 -4.45
CA PRO A 624 -31.29 21.84 -5.59
C PRO A 624 -30.94 23.28 -5.19
N SER A 625 -31.18 23.68 -3.94
CA SER A 625 -30.93 25.03 -3.42
C SER A 625 -29.76 25.07 -2.43
N PHE A 626 -28.86 24.08 -2.51
CA PHE A 626 -27.72 23.92 -1.60
C PHE A 626 -26.77 25.13 -1.57
N ALA A 627 -26.72 25.94 -2.63
CA ALA A 627 -25.89 27.13 -2.69
C ALA A 627 -26.38 28.23 -1.73
N ASP A 628 -27.70 28.37 -1.56
CA ASP A 628 -28.32 29.51 -0.89
C ASP A 628 -29.04 29.16 0.42
N LYS A 629 -29.39 27.88 0.63
CA LYS A 629 -30.14 27.42 1.82
C LYS A 629 -29.24 26.69 2.80
N SER A 630 -29.00 27.31 3.96
CA SER A 630 -28.24 26.72 5.07
C SER A 630 -28.80 25.37 5.53
N ARG A 631 -30.13 25.19 5.53
CA ARG A 631 -30.76 23.93 5.94
C ARG A 631 -30.38 22.74 5.03
N GLU A 632 -30.25 22.97 3.73
CA GLU A 632 -29.82 21.92 2.78
C GLU A 632 -28.32 21.62 2.95
N GLN A 633 -27.50 22.66 3.21
CA GLN A 633 -26.09 22.50 3.55
C GLN A 633 -25.91 21.72 4.86
N ASP A 634 -26.73 21.99 5.88
CA ASP A 634 -26.69 21.30 7.17
C ASP A 634 -27.08 19.82 7.03
N ALA A 635 -28.08 19.51 6.22
CA ALA A 635 -28.48 18.14 5.89
C ALA A 635 -27.35 17.35 5.20
N LEU A 636 -26.70 17.97 4.20
CA LEU A 636 -25.55 17.39 3.52
C LEU A 636 -24.36 17.21 4.48
N GLN A 637 -24.05 18.22 5.30
CA GLN A 637 -22.96 18.14 6.28
C GLN A 637 -23.17 16.99 7.27
N ALA A 638 -24.41 16.77 7.74
CA ALA A 638 -24.73 15.67 8.62
C ALA A 638 -24.56 14.30 7.95
N LEU A 639 -24.85 14.16 6.66
CA LEU A 639 -24.61 12.92 5.90
C LEU A 639 -23.11 12.69 5.65
N LEU A 640 -22.38 13.73 5.25
CA LEU A 640 -20.99 13.64 4.81
C LEU A 640 -19.98 13.58 5.96
N VAL A 641 -20.35 14.06 7.15
CA VAL A 641 -19.50 14.10 8.34
C VAL A 641 -20.15 13.36 9.51
N GLY A 642 -21.32 13.80 9.93
CA GLY A 642 -21.97 13.31 11.16
C GLY A 642 -22.31 11.81 11.13
N CYS A 643 -22.81 11.30 10.01
CA CYS A 643 -23.12 9.88 9.83
C CYS A 643 -21.82 9.03 9.78
N PRO A 644 -20.81 9.35 8.96
CA PRO A 644 -19.52 8.67 8.99
C PRO A 644 -18.84 8.65 10.36
N GLU A 645 -18.89 9.76 11.11
CA GLU A 645 -18.35 9.82 12.47
C GLU A 645 -19.07 8.84 13.39
N TRP A 646 -20.40 8.85 13.38
CA TRP A 646 -21.21 7.93 14.19
C TRP A 646 -20.99 6.46 13.81
N LEU A 647 -21.00 6.12 12.51
CA LEU A 647 -20.76 4.76 12.04
C LEU A 647 -19.39 4.23 12.49
N ARG A 648 -18.35 5.07 12.48
CA ARG A 648 -17.00 4.70 12.93
C ARG A 648 -16.90 4.48 14.44
N THR A 649 -17.88 4.93 15.25
CA THR A 649 -17.93 4.63 16.69
C THR A 649 -18.39 3.21 17.00
N LEU A 650 -19.04 2.52 16.05
CA LEU A 650 -19.52 1.16 16.24
C LEU A 650 -18.34 0.18 16.24
N ARG A 651 -18.14 -0.53 17.35
CA ARG A 651 -17.07 -1.52 17.50
C ARG A 651 -17.18 -2.58 16.40
N GLY A 652 -16.06 -2.85 15.72
CA GLY A 652 -16.00 -3.82 14.62
C GLY A 652 -16.53 -3.31 13.28
N ARG A 653 -17.05 -2.07 13.22
CA ARG A 653 -17.58 -1.41 12.01
C ARG A 653 -18.54 -2.27 11.18
N PRO A 654 -19.62 -2.79 11.79
CA PRO A 654 -20.59 -3.65 11.10
C PRO A 654 -21.45 -2.91 10.07
N LEU A 655 -21.49 -1.59 10.09
CA LEU A 655 -22.29 -0.78 9.16
C LEU A 655 -21.37 0.08 8.28
N GLY A 656 -21.44 -0.15 6.97
CA GLY A 656 -20.73 0.61 5.96
C GLY A 656 -21.59 1.69 5.29
N LEU A 657 -20.94 2.68 4.71
CA LEU A 657 -21.53 3.79 3.96
C LEU A 657 -20.64 4.09 2.74
N VAL A 658 -21.23 4.14 1.55
CA VAL A 658 -20.61 4.68 0.35
C VAL A 658 -21.55 5.74 -0.21
N ALA A 659 -21.23 7.02 0.01
CA ALA A 659 -22.04 8.13 -0.44
C ALA A 659 -21.36 8.86 -1.61
N PHE A 660 -22.00 8.84 -2.78
CA PHE A 660 -21.56 9.58 -3.96
C PHE A 660 -22.06 11.02 -3.88
N VAL A 661 -21.14 11.98 -3.95
CA VAL A 661 -21.48 13.39 -3.85
C VAL A 661 -20.76 14.21 -4.91
N ARG A 662 -21.45 15.21 -5.48
CA ARG A 662 -20.78 16.17 -6.35
C ARG A 662 -19.83 17.06 -5.55
N ARG A 663 -18.68 17.38 -6.14
CA ARG A 663 -17.67 18.23 -5.50
C ARG A 663 -18.24 19.58 -5.04
N ASP A 664 -19.06 20.23 -5.85
CA ASP A 664 -19.69 21.51 -5.51
C ASP A 664 -20.68 21.41 -4.35
N LEU A 665 -21.48 20.33 -4.28
CA LEU A 665 -22.35 20.06 -3.12
C LEU A 665 -21.54 19.86 -1.84
N ALA A 666 -20.45 19.07 -1.91
CA ALA A 666 -19.58 18.83 -0.77
C ALA A 666 -18.92 20.12 -0.27
N LEU A 667 -18.37 20.94 -1.17
CA LEU A 667 -17.74 22.21 -0.82
C LEU A 667 -18.73 23.22 -0.24
N ALA A 668 -19.98 23.22 -0.69
CA ALA A 668 -21.02 24.07 -0.11
C ALA A 668 -21.47 23.61 1.29
N ALA A 669 -21.47 22.30 1.54
CA ALA A 669 -21.82 21.74 2.85
C ALA A 669 -20.71 21.91 3.90
N ILE A 670 -19.44 21.76 3.49
CA ILE A 670 -18.28 21.82 4.39
C ILE A 670 -17.72 23.25 4.46
N ARG A 671 -18.30 24.05 5.35
CA ARG A 671 -17.95 25.46 5.54
C ARG A 671 -16.61 25.69 6.25
N GLN A 672 -16.12 24.72 7.02
CA GLN A 672 -14.87 24.79 7.77
C GLN A 672 -13.87 23.77 7.22
N ASN A 673 -12.67 24.23 6.87
CA ASN A 673 -11.57 23.40 6.35
C ASN A 673 -11.93 22.44 5.19
N PRO A 674 -12.57 22.93 4.10
CA PRO A 674 -12.96 22.08 2.97
C PRO A 674 -11.79 21.29 2.37
N GLY A 675 -10.58 21.86 2.34
CA GLY A 675 -9.39 21.18 1.85
C GLY A 675 -9.00 19.94 2.67
N GLN A 676 -9.21 19.96 3.99
CA GLN A 676 -8.95 18.79 4.85
C GLN A 676 -9.98 17.68 4.57
N PHE A 677 -11.23 18.05 4.32
CA PHE A 677 -12.27 17.11 3.93
C PHE A 677 -11.99 16.48 2.57
N GLU A 678 -11.60 17.27 1.56
CA GLU A 678 -11.24 16.74 0.24
C GLU A 678 -10.02 15.81 0.32
N LYS A 679 -8.96 16.20 1.05
CA LYS A 679 -7.75 15.39 1.22
C LYS A 679 -8.04 14.04 1.87
N ARG A 680 -8.98 13.99 2.83
CA ARG A 680 -9.37 12.75 3.51
C ARG A 680 -9.93 11.69 2.54
N TYR A 681 -10.65 12.10 1.51
CA TYR A 681 -11.32 11.20 0.57
C TYR A 681 -10.71 11.24 -0.85
N GLU A 682 -9.55 11.86 -1.01
CA GLU A 682 -8.93 12.10 -2.32
C GLU A 682 -8.63 10.80 -3.06
N LYS A 683 -8.18 9.76 -2.35
CA LYS A 683 -7.85 8.44 -2.92
C LYS A 683 -9.05 7.75 -3.59
N TYR A 684 -10.27 8.11 -3.19
CA TYR A 684 -11.52 7.56 -3.71
C TYR A 684 -12.24 8.53 -4.65
N ALA A 685 -11.66 9.72 -4.90
CA ALA A 685 -12.32 10.74 -5.70
C ALA A 685 -12.40 10.32 -7.17
N LEU A 686 -13.60 10.37 -7.74
CA LEU A 686 -13.79 10.07 -9.15
C LEU A 686 -13.34 11.29 -9.98
N ARG A 687 -12.23 11.11 -10.71
CA ARG A 687 -11.60 12.13 -11.54
C ARG A 687 -11.15 11.49 -12.85
N TRP A 688 -11.39 12.19 -13.97
CA TRP A 688 -10.80 11.83 -15.27
C TRP A 688 -9.53 12.66 -15.49
N ASN A 689 -8.44 12.26 -14.83
CA ASN A 689 -7.12 12.79 -15.14
C ASN A 689 -6.62 12.21 -16.49
N THR A 690 -5.42 12.59 -16.92
CA THR A 690 -4.83 12.11 -18.19
C THR A 690 -4.75 10.58 -18.21
N GLU A 691 -4.23 9.98 -17.14
CA GLU A 691 -4.05 8.54 -17.01
C GLU A 691 -5.38 7.78 -17.08
N GLU A 692 -6.37 8.13 -16.27
CA GLU A 692 -7.70 7.50 -16.24
C GLU A 692 -8.45 7.66 -17.57
N ALA A 693 -8.34 8.82 -18.21
CA ALA A 693 -8.96 9.03 -19.52
C ALA A 693 -8.32 8.17 -20.61
N LEU A 694 -7.00 8.01 -20.60
CA LEU A 694 -6.29 7.09 -21.49
C LEU A 694 -6.60 5.63 -21.17
N ARG A 695 -6.71 5.28 -19.89
CA ARG A 695 -7.08 3.94 -19.42
C ARG A 695 -8.48 3.56 -19.90
N LEU A 696 -9.45 4.46 -19.80
CA LEU A 696 -10.78 4.26 -20.37
C LEU A 696 -10.72 4.09 -21.88
N ALA A 697 -9.98 4.95 -22.59
CA ALA A 697 -9.86 4.83 -24.04
C ALA A 697 -9.23 3.50 -24.46
N ALA A 698 -8.16 3.08 -23.80
CA ALA A 698 -7.50 1.80 -24.03
C ALA A 698 -8.40 0.62 -23.69
N TRP A 699 -9.18 0.70 -22.62
CA TRP A 699 -10.11 -0.36 -22.23
C TRP A 699 -11.25 -0.55 -23.23
N VAL A 700 -11.83 0.56 -23.72
CA VAL A 700 -12.82 0.51 -24.81
C VAL A 700 -12.20 -0.09 -26.08
N CYS A 701 -10.96 0.28 -26.41
CA CYS A 701 -10.25 -0.28 -27.56
C CYS A 701 -9.93 -1.77 -27.39
N HIS A 702 -9.54 -2.21 -26.20
CA HIS A 702 -9.32 -3.61 -25.88
C HIS A 702 -10.62 -4.42 -26.04
N ARG A 703 -11.74 -3.95 -25.48
CA ARG A 703 -13.06 -4.59 -25.68
C ARG A 703 -13.50 -4.60 -27.15
N GLY A 704 -13.17 -3.54 -27.89
CA GLY A 704 -13.36 -3.44 -29.33
C GLY A 704 -12.36 -4.26 -30.16
N ARG A 705 -11.55 -5.13 -29.54
CA ARG A 705 -10.52 -5.97 -30.19
C ARG A 705 -9.49 -5.19 -31.01
N SER A 706 -9.31 -3.92 -30.67
CA SER A 706 -8.34 -3.02 -31.32
C SER A 706 -6.97 -3.06 -30.65
N LEU A 707 -6.84 -3.73 -29.49
CA LEU A 707 -5.59 -4.00 -28.78
C LEU A 707 -5.47 -5.52 -28.49
N PRO A 708 -5.22 -6.36 -29.51
CA PRO A 708 -5.29 -7.82 -29.37
C PRO A 708 -4.15 -8.42 -28.53
N GLU A 709 -2.98 -7.79 -28.46
CA GLU A 709 -1.80 -8.29 -27.74
C GLU A 709 -1.79 -7.91 -26.24
N VAL A 710 -2.84 -7.25 -25.74
CA VAL A 710 -2.89 -6.69 -24.39
C VAL A 710 -4.02 -7.35 -23.62
N SER A 711 -3.76 -7.88 -22.42
CA SER A 711 -4.83 -8.43 -21.58
C SER A 711 -5.64 -7.31 -20.92
N GLY A 712 -6.87 -7.63 -20.48
CA GLY A 712 -7.68 -6.67 -19.74
C GLY A 712 -7.04 -6.23 -18.42
N GLU A 713 -6.25 -7.10 -17.79
CA GLU A 713 -5.48 -6.77 -16.58
C GLU A 713 -4.34 -5.81 -16.88
N ASP A 714 -3.61 -6.01 -17.98
CA ASP A 714 -2.53 -5.10 -18.42
C ASP A 714 -3.07 -3.67 -18.64
N VAL A 715 -4.27 -3.51 -19.20
CA VAL A 715 -4.88 -2.18 -19.37
C VAL A 715 -5.21 -1.56 -18.02
N ARG A 716 -5.71 -2.36 -17.07
CA ARG A 716 -6.12 -1.90 -15.73
C ARG A 716 -4.95 -1.47 -14.84
N THR A 717 -3.75 -2.03 -15.04
CA THR A 717 -2.56 -1.75 -14.22
C THR A 717 -1.50 -0.92 -14.96
N ALA A 718 -1.69 -0.64 -16.25
CA ALA A 718 -0.76 0.16 -17.03
C ALA A 718 -0.64 1.60 -16.51
N THR A 719 0.60 2.08 -16.44
CA THR A 719 0.97 3.47 -16.16
C THR A 719 0.61 4.40 -17.33
N GLU A 720 0.52 5.72 -17.09
CA GLU A 720 0.28 6.72 -18.14
C GLU A 720 1.18 6.52 -19.37
N SER A 721 2.48 6.31 -19.17
CA SER A 721 3.44 6.10 -20.27
C SER A 721 3.11 4.87 -21.12
N ARG A 722 2.74 3.75 -20.47
CA ARG A 722 2.34 2.54 -21.18
C ARG A 722 1.02 2.74 -21.92
N LEU A 723 0.05 3.41 -21.31
CA LEU A 723 -1.23 3.72 -21.94
C LEU A 723 -1.06 4.64 -23.17
N SER A 724 -0.25 5.68 -23.09
CA SER A 724 0.05 6.56 -24.24
C SER A 724 0.71 5.77 -25.38
N HIS A 725 1.59 4.82 -25.07
CA HIS A 725 2.18 3.93 -26.07
C HIS A 725 1.12 3.02 -26.72
N LEU A 726 0.26 2.37 -25.93
CA LEU A 726 -0.83 1.53 -26.46
C LEU A 726 -1.76 2.34 -27.38
N MET A 727 -2.16 3.53 -26.95
CA MET A 727 -3.07 4.39 -27.72
C MET A 727 -2.44 4.96 -29.00
N SER A 728 -1.10 5.01 -29.10
CA SER A 728 -0.42 5.40 -30.34
C SER A 728 -0.71 4.44 -31.50
N ALA A 729 -0.95 3.15 -31.23
CA ALA A 729 -1.38 2.19 -32.25
C ALA A 729 -2.82 2.44 -32.73
N ILE A 730 -3.65 3.08 -31.90
CA ILE A 730 -5.05 3.35 -32.20
C ILE A 730 -5.21 4.61 -33.06
N TRP A 731 -4.63 5.74 -32.66
CA TRP A 731 -4.82 7.04 -33.34
C TRP A 731 -3.54 7.63 -33.95
N GLY A 732 -2.42 6.92 -33.88
CA GLY A 732 -1.09 7.36 -34.31
C GLY A 732 -0.44 8.41 -33.41
N GLU A 733 0.87 8.63 -33.58
CA GLU A 733 1.60 9.62 -32.76
C GLU A 733 1.12 11.07 -32.96
N LYS A 734 0.65 11.41 -34.17
CA LYS A 734 0.21 12.75 -34.58
C LYS A 734 -1.08 12.71 -35.41
N MET A 735 -1.80 13.83 -35.45
CA MET A 735 -3.02 14.08 -36.27
C MET A 735 -2.75 14.16 -37.80
N GLY A 736 -1.65 13.56 -38.23
CA GLY A 736 -1.15 13.43 -39.59
C GLY A 736 -0.07 12.34 -39.62
N SER A 737 0.84 12.36 -40.60
CA SER A 737 1.99 11.46 -40.59
C SER A 737 2.97 11.82 -39.45
N ALA A 738 3.83 10.89 -39.03
CA ALA A 738 4.84 11.14 -37.99
C ALA A 738 5.75 12.36 -38.30
N LYS A 739 5.99 12.63 -39.59
CA LYS A 739 6.77 13.77 -40.10
C LYS A 739 5.99 15.09 -40.20
N SER A 740 4.68 15.08 -39.94
CA SER A 740 3.84 16.28 -40.05
C SER A 740 4.11 17.29 -38.92
N LYS A 741 3.75 18.57 -39.19
CA LYS A 741 3.72 19.66 -38.21
C LYS A 741 2.42 19.69 -37.38
N GLU A 742 1.58 18.67 -37.53
CA GLU A 742 0.34 18.52 -36.77
C GLU A 742 0.63 18.22 -35.30
N ALA A 743 -0.36 18.47 -34.43
CA ALA A 743 -0.27 18.15 -33.01
C ALA A 743 -0.16 16.63 -32.77
N ARG A 744 0.42 16.24 -31.63
CA ARG A 744 0.34 14.86 -31.13
C ARG A 744 -1.13 14.46 -30.95
N SER A 745 -1.52 13.26 -31.38
CA SER A 745 -2.92 12.83 -31.38
C SER A 745 -3.53 12.86 -29.98
N GLU A 746 -2.77 12.39 -28.99
CA GLU A 746 -3.12 12.45 -27.57
C GLU A 746 -3.38 13.89 -27.07
N VAL A 747 -2.46 14.81 -27.35
CA VAL A 747 -2.61 16.23 -26.96
C VAL A 747 -3.83 16.86 -27.63
N TRP A 748 -4.10 16.49 -28.89
CA TRP A 748 -5.27 16.95 -29.61
C TRP A 748 -6.56 16.36 -29.03
N PHE A 749 -6.58 15.06 -28.75
CA PHE A 749 -7.70 14.34 -28.14
C PHE A 749 -8.15 15.01 -26.83
N PHE A 750 -7.20 15.28 -25.93
CA PHE A 750 -7.50 16.00 -24.70
C PHE A 750 -7.99 17.42 -24.95
N ALA A 751 -7.34 18.17 -25.84
CA ALA A 751 -7.75 19.55 -26.14
C ALA A 751 -9.15 19.65 -26.79
N ALA A 752 -9.55 18.63 -27.57
CA ALA A 752 -10.82 18.59 -28.27
C ALA A 752 -11.99 18.19 -27.37
N LEU A 753 -11.76 17.24 -26.44
CA LEU A 753 -12.80 16.71 -25.56
C LEU A 753 -12.88 17.37 -24.19
N SER A 754 -11.81 18.02 -23.71
CA SER A 754 -11.84 18.73 -22.43
C SER A 754 -12.50 20.10 -22.55
N ASP A 755 -13.17 20.53 -21.48
CA ASP A 755 -13.48 21.94 -21.32
C ASP A 755 -12.22 22.78 -21.02
N PHE A 756 -12.36 24.11 -20.96
CA PHE A 756 -11.23 24.99 -20.65
C PHE A 756 -10.76 24.91 -19.18
N ARG A 757 -11.48 24.18 -18.31
CA ARG A 757 -11.06 23.85 -16.94
C ARG A 757 -10.29 22.52 -16.89
N GLY A 758 -10.06 21.88 -18.04
CA GLY A 758 -9.34 20.61 -18.15
C GLY A 758 -10.19 19.39 -17.77
N GLN A 759 -11.50 19.54 -17.59
CA GLN A 759 -12.39 18.43 -17.27
C GLN A 759 -12.80 17.70 -18.55
N ILE A 760 -12.64 16.39 -18.54
CA ILE A 760 -13.13 15.46 -19.56
C ILE A 760 -14.15 14.51 -18.92
N GLN A 761 -15.10 13.99 -19.69
CA GLN A 761 -16.10 13.05 -19.19
C GLN A 761 -16.00 11.71 -19.93
N ALA A 762 -16.23 10.62 -19.19
CA ALA A 762 -16.18 9.25 -19.72
C ALA A 762 -17.02 9.08 -20.99
N ARG A 763 -18.27 9.52 -20.91
CA ARG A 763 -19.25 9.53 -22.00
C ARG A 763 -18.73 10.20 -23.28
N ASP A 764 -17.98 11.30 -23.15
CA ASP A 764 -17.48 12.05 -24.31
C ASP A 764 -16.32 11.28 -24.97
N ILE A 765 -15.50 10.58 -24.18
CA ILE A 765 -14.43 9.68 -24.66
C ILE A 765 -15.04 8.50 -25.42
N VAL A 766 -16.02 7.83 -24.82
CA VAL A 766 -16.68 6.66 -25.41
C VAL A 766 -17.43 7.03 -26.69
N ALA A 767 -18.20 8.12 -26.67
CA ALA A 767 -18.90 8.64 -27.85
C ALA A 767 -17.94 9.05 -28.97
N PHE A 768 -16.81 9.67 -28.61
CA PHE A 768 -15.76 10.00 -29.57
C PHE A 768 -15.17 8.74 -30.22
N LEU A 769 -14.82 7.71 -29.46
CA LEU A 769 -14.29 6.46 -30.00
C LEU A 769 -15.29 5.76 -30.91
N ALA A 770 -16.56 5.70 -30.50
CA ALA A 770 -17.65 5.12 -31.29
C ALA A 770 -17.76 5.82 -32.66
N LYS A 771 -17.86 7.15 -32.65
CA LYS A 771 -18.04 7.90 -33.89
C LYS A 771 -16.76 7.98 -34.73
N ALA A 772 -15.59 8.11 -34.12
CA ALA A 772 -14.33 8.10 -34.84
C ALA A 772 -14.05 6.75 -35.51
N ALA A 773 -14.44 5.64 -34.88
CA ALA A 773 -14.35 4.30 -35.46
C ALA A 773 -15.33 4.13 -36.64
N GLU A 774 -16.59 4.56 -36.48
CA GLU A 774 -17.61 4.57 -37.54
C GLU A 774 -17.13 5.36 -38.77
N GLU A 775 -16.63 6.58 -38.57
CA GLU A 775 -16.12 7.45 -39.65
C GLU A 775 -14.78 6.97 -40.25
N SER A 776 -14.09 6.02 -39.59
CA SER A 776 -12.84 5.45 -40.11
C SER A 776 -13.08 4.27 -41.06
N VAL A 777 -14.32 3.75 -41.16
CA VAL A 777 -14.69 2.71 -42.12
C VAL A 777 -14.55 3.27 -43.54
N GLY A 778 -13.89 2.54 -44.44
CA GLY A 778 -13.54 3.06 -45.78
C GLY A 778 -12.54 4.23 -45.80
N ALA A 779 -11.83 4.52 -44.70
CA ALA A 779 -10.82 5.59 -44.68
C ALA A 779 -9.63 5.30 -45.61
N ASP A 780 -8.98 6.38 -46.06
CA ASP A 780 -7.85 6.38 -46.99
C ASP A 780 -6.78 5.31 -46.61
N PRO A 781 -6.41 4.39 -47.53
CA PRO A 781 -5.47 3.30 -47.28
C PRO A 781 -4.11 3.72 -46.73
N ARG A 782 -3.73 5.01 -46.89
CA ARG A 782 -2.50 5.57 -46.29
C ARG A 782 -2.49 5.56 -44.76
N TRP A 783 -3.63 5.34 -44.10
CA TRP A 783 -3.77 5.23 -42.64
C TRP A 783 -3.98 3.79 -42.19
N SER A 784 -3.27 2.84 -42.81
CA SER A 784 -3.24 1.42 -42.42
C SER A 784 -2.37 1.13 -41.20
N ASP A 785 -1.59 2.12 -40.74
CA ASP A 785 -0.74 2.06 -39.54
C ASP A 785 -1.53 2.20 -38.22
N ARG A 786 -2.84 2.47 -38.31
CA ARG A 786 -3.69 2.81 -37.16
C ARG A 786 -5.15 2.46 -37.37
N ILE A 787 -5.90 2.35 -36.28
CA ILE A 787 -7.34 2.04 -36.31
C ILE A 787 -8.16 3.29 -36.64
N LEU A 788 -7.88 4.44 -36.02
CA LEU A 788 -8.64 5.69 -36.20
C LEU A 788 -7.93 6.64 -37.15
N ALA A 789 -8.59 7.01 -38.25
CA ALA A 789 -8.03 7.93 -39.23
C ALA A 789 -8.13 9.39 -38.74
N PRO A 790 -7.12 10.26 -38.97
CA PRO A 790 -7.15 11.65 -38.49
C PRO A 790 -8.32 12.49 -39.04
N THR A 791 -8.81 12.20 -40.24
CA THR A 791 -10.00 12.87 -40.80
C THR A 791 -11.28 12.42 -40.09
N ALA A 792 -11.41 11.12 -39.82
CA ALA A 792 -12.52 10.55 -39.09
C ALA A 792 -12.61 11.10 -37.65
N MET A 793 -11.47 11.19 -36.96
CA MET A 793 -11.38 11.82 -35.63
C MET A 793 -11.89 13.27 -35.64
N ARG A 794 -11.56 14.08 -36.65
CA ARG A 794 -12.07 15.46 -36.78
C ARG A 794 -13.58 15.48 -37.08
N ASN A 795 -14.05 14.58 -37.94
CA ASN A 795 -15.46 14.46 -38.32
C ASN A 795 -16.35 13.92 -37.20
N ALA A 796 -15.78 13.26 -36.19
CA ALA A 796 -16.52 12.78 -35.03
C ALA A 796 -16.96 13.92 -34.08
N LEU A 797 -16.18 15.00 -33.98
CA LEU A 797 -16.40 16.07 -33.01
C LEU A 797 -17.77 16.75 -33.08
N PRO A 798 -18.34 17.08 -34.26
CA PRO A 798 -19.67 17.67 -34.35
C PRO A 798 -20.76 16.84 -33.67
N LYS A 799 -20.81 15.53 -33.94
CA LYS A 799 -21.80 14.62 -33.34
C LYS A 799 -21.58 14.47 -31.84
N CYS A 800 -20.34 14.35 -31.38
CA CYS A 800 -20.02 14.33 -29.95
C CYS A 800 -20.46 15.63 -29.25
N SER A 801 -20.30 16.77 -29.93
CA SER A 801 -20.69 18.08 -29.41
C SER A 801 -22.21 18.24 -29.29
N GLU A 802 -22.97 17.71 -30.25
CA GLU A 802 -24.44 17.65 -30.17
C GLU A 802 -24.91 16.79 -28.99
N GLN A 803 -24.36 15.58 -28.86
CA GLN A 803 -24.66 14.67 -27.75
C GLN A 803 -24.30 15.26 -26.37
N LYS A 804 -23.18 15.99 -26.28
CA LYS A 804 -22.78 16.73 -25.09
C LYS A 804 -23.85 17.73 -24.67
N ILE A 805 -24.30 18.55 -25.61
CA ILE A 805 -25.31 19.59 -25.39
C ILE A 805 -26.64 18.97 -24.97
N ASP A 806 -27.10 17.93 -25.66
CA ASP A 806 -28.40 17.32 -25.37
C ASP A 806 -28.48 16.71 -23.97
N ALA A 807 -27.39 16.12 -23.49
CA ALA A 807 -27.40 15.62 -22.12
C ALA A 807 -27.38 16.75 -21.06
N ILE A 808 -26.66 17.85 -21.30
CA ILE A 808 -26.72 18.99 -20.37
C ILE A 808 -28.12 19.61 -20.37
N ARG A 809 -28.81 19.60 -21.52
CA ARG A 809 -30.20 20.04 -21.62
C ARG A 809 -31.15 19.15 -20.81
N LEU A 810 -30.86 17.86 -20.69
CA LEU A 810 -31.61 16.92 -19.84
C LEU A 810 -31.30 17.13 -18.35
N GLU A 811 -30.02 17.28 -18.01
CA GLU A 811 -29.54 17.32 -16.61
C GLU A 811 -29.69 18.69 -15.93
N ASN A 812 -29.77 19.80 -16.69
CA ASN A 812 -29.80 21.15 -16.13
C ASN A 812 -30.83 22.05 -16.88
N PRO A 813 -32.10 22.06 -16.44
CA PRO A 813 -33.16 22.84 -17.09
C PRO A 813 -32.90 24.36 -17.18
N PRO A 814 -32.28 25.03 -16.18
CA PRO A 814 -31.83 26.42 -16.32
C PRO A 814 -30.84 26.64 -17.48
N VAL A 815 -29.85 25.76 -17.64
CA VAL A 815 -28.83 25.86 -18.70
C VAL A 815 -29.41 25.54 -20.07
N LYS A 816 -30.40 24.64 -20.15
CA LYS A 816 -31.11 24.31 -21.40
C LYS A 816 -31.60 25.56 -22.13
N LYS A 817 -32.26 26.48 -21.43
CA LYS A 817 -32.79 27.73 -22.02
C LYS A 817 -31.69 28.60 -22.65
N LEU A 818 -30.50 28.60 -22.05
CA LEU A 818 -29.37 29.38 -22.55
C LEU A 818 -28.71 28.71 -23.76
N LEU A 819 -28.58 27.38 -23.74
CA LEU A 819 -28.04 26.61 -24.87
C LEU A 819 -28.95 26.70 -26.10
N ASP A 820 -30.27 26.60 -25.91
CA ASP A 820 -31.25 26.77 -26.98
C ASP A 820 -31.14 28.19 -27.58
N ARG A 821 -31.05 29.22 -26.74
CA ARG A 821 -30.86 30.61 -27.19
C ARG A 821 -29.57 30.81 -28.00
N LEU A 822 -28.45 30.25 -27.55
CA LEU A 822 -27.17 30.32 -28.28
C LEU A 822 -27.22 29.57 -29.62
N ARG A 823 -27.96 28.46 -29.68
CA ARG A 823 -28.18 27.67 -30.89
C ARG A 823 -29.10 28.37 -31.89
N ASP A 824 -30.01 29.22 -31.43
CA ASP A 824 -30.96 29.96 -32.29
C ASP A 824 -30.40 31.30 -32.81
N LEU A 825 -29.20 31.71 -32.40
CA LEU A 825 -28.56 32.93 -32.91
C LEU A 825 -28.30 32.89 -34.42
N ASP A 826 -28.28 34.07 -35.05
CA ASP A 826 -27.91 34.21 -36.46
C ASP A 826 -26.46 33.76 -36.70
N VAL A 827 -26.19 33.21 -37.89
CA VAL A 827 -24.86 32.70 -38.29
C VAL A 827 -23.76 33.76 -38.11
N ASN A 828 -24.10 35.04 -38.31
CA ASN A 828 -23.16 36.15 -38.15
C ASN A 828 -22.74 36.40 -36.70
N GLN A 829 -23.60 36.05 -35.73
CA GLN A 829 -23.35 36.20 -34.29
C GLN A 829 -22.61 34.97 -33.71
N LYS A 830 -22.68 33.82 -34.38
CA LYS A 830 -22.05 32.55 -33.97
C LYS A 830 -20.55 32.52 -34.26
N LYS A 831 -19.80 33.42 -33.61
CA LYS A 831 -18.34 33.53 -33.74
C LYS A 831 -17.67 33.50 -32.36
N VAL A 832 -16.56 32.78 -32.24
CA VAL A 832 -15.68 32.85 -31.06
C VAL A 832 -14.35 33.55 -31.42
N PRO A 833 -13.84 34.44 -30.56
CA PRO A 833 -14.45 34.91 -29.31
C PRO A 833 -15.64 35.87 -29.55
N PHE A 834 -16.51 36.03 -28.55
CA PHE A 834 -17.63 36.98 -28.57
C PHE A 834 -17.72 37.83 -27.28
N ARG A 835 -18.52 38.90 -27.31
CA ARG A 835 -18.89 39.70 -26.12
C ARG A 835 -20.33 39.39 -25.71
N LEU A 836 -20.68 39.55 -24.43
CA LEU A 836 -22.01 39.19 -23.91
C LEU A 836 -23.15 39.89 -24.64
N GLU A 837 -22.95 41.17 -24.98
CA GLU A 837 -23.95 42.00 -25.66
C GLU A 837 -24.21 41.49 -27.09
N SER A 838 -23.19 40.90 -27.73
CA SER A 838 -23.29 40.41 -29.11
C SER A 838 -24.15 39.14 -29.26
N VAL A 839 -24.36 38.43 -28.16
CA VAL A 839 -25.14 37.18 -28.09
C VAL A 839 -26.34 37.26 -27.12
N GLY A 840 -26.61 38.44 -26.56
CA GLY A 840 -27.76 38.69 -25.68
C GLY A 840 -27.73 37.90 -24.36
N LEU A 841 -26.55 37.75 -23.75
CA LEU A 841 -26.37 37.11 -22.44
C LEU A 841 -26.16 38.15 -21.34
N SER A 842 -26.73 37.93 -20.16
CA SER A 842 -26.40 38.70 -18.96
C SER A 842 -25.12 38.18 -18.28
N SER A 843 -24.52 38.98 -17.40
CA SER A 843 -23.36 38.56 -16.59
C SER A 843 -23.66 37.40 -15.64
N GLU A 844 -24.93 37.19 -15.28
CA GLU A 844 -25.37 36.08 -14.44
C GLU A 844 -25.55 34.80 -15.28
N GLU A 845 -26.18 34.92 -16.45
CA GLU A 845 -26.32 33.82 -17.41
C GLU A 845 -24.95 33.33 -17.90
N ALA A 846 -23.99 34.25 -18.13
CA ALA A 846 -22.62 33.92 -18.50
C ALA A 846 -21.89 33.14 -17.39
N ARG A 847 -22.09 33.50 -16.12
CA ARG A 847 -21.52 32.77 -14.97
C ARG A 847 -22.12 31.37 -14.85
N LEU A 848 -23.40 31.21 -15.12
CA LEU A 848 -24.05 29.90 -15.14
C LEU A 848 -23.47 29.00 -16.25
N LEU A 849 -23.26 29.53 -17.46
CA LEU A 849 -22.62 28.81 -18.56
C LEU A 849 -21.15 28.48 -18.28
N ASP A 850 -20.40 29.40 -17.66
CA ASP A 850 -19.00 29.20 -17.27
C ASP A 850 -18.85 28.11 -16.20
N THR A 851 -19.75 28.07 -15.22
CA THR A 851 -19.77 27.05 -14.17
C THR A 851 -20.07 25.65 -14.72
N ASN A 852 -20.77 25.57 -15.86
CA ASN A 852 -21.03 24.32 -16.59
C ASN A 852 -20.00 24.04 -17.70
N GLY A 853 -18.92 24.82 -17.79
CA GLY A 853 -17.82 24.62 -18.73
C GLY A 853 -18.13 24.98 -20.19
N VAL A 854 -19.28 25.61 -20.46
CA VAL A 854 -19.75 25.92 -21.83
C VAL A 854 -19.03 27.13 -22.41
N VAL A 855 -18.79 28.15 -21.58
CA VAL A 855 -18.07 29.37 -21.98
C VAL A 855 -16.91 29.63 -21.03
N PHE A 856 -15.91 30.40 -21.47
CA PHE A 856 -14.80 30.82 -20.63
C PHE A 856 -14.41 32.27 -20.94
N ARG A 857 -14.14 33.07 -19.90
CA ARG A 857 -13.80 34.49 -20.05
C ARG A 857 -12.30 34.72 -20.16
N GLU A 858 -11.86 35.35 -21.25
CA GLU A 858 -10.51 35.88 -21.43
C GLU A 858 -10.57 37.38 -21.69
N GLY A 859 -10.17 38.19 -20.70
CA GLY A 859 -10.30 39.65 -20.78
C GLY A 859 -11.77 40.08 -20.78
N ASP A 860 -12.18 40.80 -21.84
CA ASP A 860 -13.55 41.25 -22.10
C ASP A 860 -14.32 40.30 -23.05
N GLN A 861 -13.72 39.18 -23.44
CA GLN A 861 -14.24 38.26 -24.44
C GLN A 861 -14.49 36.86 -23.88
N TYR A 862 -15.41 36.14 -24.53
CA TYR A 862 -15.81 34.79 -24.16
C TYR A 862 -15.48 33.79 -25.28
N TRP A 863 -14.94 32.65 -24.87
CA TRP A 863 -14.59 31.52 -25.72
C TRP A 863 -15.48 30.32 -25.42
N ILE A 864 -15.67 29.44 -26.41
CA ILE A 864 -16.39 28.18 -26.26
C ILE A 864 -15.41 27.03 -26.55
N PRO A 865 -15.25 26.05 -25.65
CA PRO A 865 -14.44 24.85 -25.89
C PRO A 865 -14.92 24.06 -27.12
N GLU A 866 -14.02 23.30 -27.73
CA GLU A 866 -14.32 22.56 -28.97
C GLU A 866 -15.46 21.54 -28.80
N ILE A 867 -15.54 20.88 -27.64
CA ILE A 867 -16.61 19.94 -27.27
C ILE A 867 -18.02 20.58 -27.24
N PHE A 868 -18.15 21.91 -27.15
CA PHE A 868 -19.43 22.63 -27.22
C PHE A 868 -19.62 23.42 -28.51
N ARG A 869 -18.51 23.93 -29.06
CA ARG A 869 -18.50 24.90 -30.15
C ARG A 869 -19.20 24.37 -31.41
N HIS A 870 -18.95 23.10 -31.76
CA HIS A 870 -19.50 22.51 -32.99
C HIS A 870 -21.02 22.35 -32.91
N GLY A 871 -21.55 21.80 -31.82
CA GLY A 871 -22.99 21.56 -31.64
C GLY A 871 -23.83 22.83 -31.34
N LEU A 872 -23.17 23.95 -31.02
CA LEU A 872 -23.78 25.29 -30.98
C LEU A 872 -23.67 26.04 -32.31
N GLY A 873 -22.90 25.52 -33.28
CA GLY A 873 -22.70 26.12 -34.60
C GLY A 873 -21.76 27.33 -34.62
N PHE A 874 -20.87 27.48 -33.63
CA PHE A 874 -19.93 28.61 -33.55
C PHE A 874 -18.66 28.39 -34.38
N SER A 875 -18.27 29.41 -35.15
CA SER A 875 -17.05 29.43 -35.96
C SER A 875 -15.93 30.24 -35.27
N VAL A 876 -14.66 29.89 -35.49
CA VAL A 876 -13.52 30.63 -34.93
C VAL A 876 -13.15 31.79 -35.85
N GLN A 877 -12.96 32.99 -35.29
CA GLN A 877 -12.41 34.12 -36.05
C GLN A 877 -10.89 33.96 -36.22
N GLY A 878 -10.44 33.74 -37.46
CA GLY A 878 -9.00 33.58 -37.78
C GLY A 878 -8.52 32.12 -37.78
N ARG A 879 -7.19 31.92 -37.71
CA ARG A 879 -6.59 30.56 -37.81
C ARG A 879 -6.87 29.78 -36.51
N PRO A 880 -7.49 28.58 -36.56
CA PRO A 880 -7.83 27.84 -35.36
C PRO A 880 -6.57 27.45 -34.58
N ARG A 881 -6.46 27.89 -33.33
CA ARG A 881 -5.41 27.47 -32.41
C ARG A 881 -6.01 26.86 -31.15
N VAL A 882 -6.86 25.84 -31.30
CA VAL A 882 -7.54 25.17 -30.19
C VAL A 882 -6.55 24.75 -29.09
N VAL A 883 -5.44 24.10 -29.48
CA VAL A 883 -4.37 23.69 -28.55
C VAL A 883 -3.65 24.88 -27.92
N ALA A 884 -3.47 25.99 -28.64
CA ALA A 884 -2.81 27.16 -28.07
C ALA A 884 -3.73 27.91 -27.09
N MET A 885 -5.03 28.01 -27.37
CA MET A 885 -6.00 28.64 -26.49
C MET A 885 -6.22 27.80 -25.23
N ALA A 886 -6.37 26.47 -25.37
CA ALA A 886 -6.41 25.57 -24.23
C ALA A 886 -5.17 25.70 -23.34
N LYS A 887 -3.97 25.87 -23.93
CA LYS A 887 -2.72 26.13 -23.19
C LYS A 887 -2.68 27.50 -22.51
N VAL A 888 -3.17 28.56 -23.17
CA VAL A 888 -3.21 29.92 -22.61
C VAL A 888 -4.17 29.98 -21.41
N VAL A 889 -5.33 29.34 -21.53
CA VAL A 889 -6.33 29.30 -20.47
C VAL A 889 -5.87 28.43 -19.29
N ARG A 890 -5.31 27.24 -19.54
CA ARG A 890 -4.79 26.36 -18.47
C ARG A 890 -3.68 27.01 -17.65
N ARG A 891 -2.69 27.63 -18.30
CA ARG A 891 -1.58 28.33 -17.60
C ARG A 891 -2.05 29.41 -16.63
N ARG A 892 -3.21 30.01 -16.86
CA ARG A 892 -3.74 31.07 -15.99
C ARG A 892 -4.47 30.50 -14.78
N ASN A 893 -5.15 29.36 -14.92
CA ASN A 893 -5.77 28.66 -13.80
C ASN A 893 -4.73 28.14 -12.81
N ASP A 894 -3.58 27.66 -13.27
CA ASP A 894 -2.48 27.22 -12.39
C ASP A 894 -1.83 28.36 -11.59
N ILE A 895 -1.97 29.61 -12.05
CA ILE A 895 -1.44 30.82 -11.37
C ILE A 895 -2.48 31.45 -10.43
N SER A 896 -3.76 31.08 -10.58
CA SER A 896 -4.90 31.68 -9.86
C SER A 896 -5.54 30.75 -8.82
N GLY A 897 -5.04 29.51 -8.71
CA GLY A 897 -5.55 28.45 -7.83
C GLY A 897 -4.83 28.40 -6.49
#